data_AF-A0A2S8PZ29-F1
#
_entry.id   AF-A0A2S8PZ29-F1
#
_cell.length_a   1.000
_cell.length_b   1.000
_cell.length_c   1.000
_cell.angle_alpha   90.00
_cell.angle_beta   90.00
_cell.angle_gamma   90.00
#
_symmetry.space_group_name_H-M   'P 1'
#
loop_
_entity.id
_entity.type
_entity.pdbx_description
1 polymer ?
#
loop_
_entity_poly.entity_id
_entity_poly.type
_entity_poly.pdbx_seq_one_letter_code
_entity_poly.pdbx_strand_id
1 'polypeptide(L)'
;MTTENSIVNDFSGKTKTLGWDIIAAYDRTKINMLFEQQYVRKVSEGTHFSPICWESGNKKIKFDNLTLGVPLISFENSSIEDSQATVKLNFISGTIVELYDDGRVKNYQRITPNNDYHMTITVNLIAGTGSVGNDGKVVVEFKKGDLSVVNVIDDAPAEVKEFFRNWLKNNDVTYELGILKLDNTAGLVPKMFKIRTQPAPDANLRSSDNYGHGAVLLFIATHYNPNGGVLPTNSSNFPYLIPDNRSAMLIISNKTLFENILKPQYESLLPSSTGVELELVSLNSQQNDSAKYLNIKNGYSESDKPVQYEKGSYTVWTGLVKYNGATNIWPEKVKIPYSGMYIKPEREKIIFSGVSNNGQSYHFAQQVGIMKDGILGYYDKSKIDFYVDGSIDITPTVISNDEIKLESHYGMGVKYDEQGPSGWGSLIGPDFQSQFIDKTAEIVKGAVETDLANVSKIKLNSISLFAVNHLLFPESNYLEFDKVYVPGDMVLFGDISPTSTAFKINDLQLTMPVKTKHKFTTNTNATVNWSITPAELGSIDANTGDYTAPSKIKGNSQIVTITATDSRTNAKASAVVTLLPSSVSVSPSFVVINENDVNKEANFTVYGNKKVNWSVETGTGYGVVDANGKYTPPAAFPAGYNMVTVTAVADNGDLDKVNILLISKNTKGEFRIDPSYNQELLTPDAVMKFSSVGNDLTSPSEWSLMPERGNIKVGEPEVTKDEFGNDIEKYTATYTAPNDITRSEIVLLRVTHKNKPNRAGYALITLEPKIS
;
A
#
# COMPACT_ATOMS: atom_id res chain seq x y z
N MET A 1 8.03 3.99 18.46
CA MET A 1 6.64 4.33 18.13
C MET A 1 6.60 5.76 17.63
N THR A 2 6.16 5.95 16.39
CA THR A 2 6.03 7.27 15.77
C THR A 2 4.61 7.75 16.00
N THR A 3 4.44 8.89 16.66
CA THR A 3 3.12 9.47 16.96
C THR A 3 2.89 10.78 16.22
N GLU A 4 1.63 11.15 16.00
CA GLU A 4 1.27 12.46 15.44
C GLU A 4 1.94 13.60 16.21
N ASN A 5 1.89 13.56 17.55
CA ASN A 5 2.51 14.57 18.40
C ASN A 5 4.04 14.64 18.25
N SER A 6 4.72 13.50 18.12
CA SER A 6 6.17 13.50 17.90
C SER A 6 6.56 14.14 16.56
N ILE A 7 5.75 13.92 15.50
CA ILE A 7 5.99 14.54 14.20
C ILE A 7 5.72 16.05 14.27
N VAL A 8 4.58 16.46 14.84
CA VAL A 8 4.24 17.87 15.01
C VAL A 8 5.29 18.62 15.85
N ASN A 9 5.85 17.97 16.87
CA ASN A 9 6.95 18.52 17.67
C ASN A 9 8.23 18.69 16.85
N ASP A 10 8.63 17.69 16.04
CA ASP A 10 9.83 17.77 15.20
C ASP A 10 9.71 18.86 14.11
N PHE A 11 8.49 19.13 13.65
CA PHE A 11 8.21 20.14 12.62
C PHE A 11 8.04 21.55 13.21
N SER A 12 7.99 21.69 14.55
CA SER A 12 7.72 22.97 15.19
C SER A 12 8.80 24.02 14.87
N GLY A 13 8.36 25.12 14.24
CA GLY A 13 9.24 26.21 13.78
C GLY A 13 10.13 25.85 12.60
N LYS A 14 9.94 24.67 11.98
CA LYS A 14 10.83 24.12 10.96
C LYS A 14 10.08 23.72 9.69
N THR A 15 10.82 23.65 8.58
CA THR A 15 10.39 23.04 7.33
C THR A 15 11.17 21.76 7.07
N LYS A 16 10.44 20.70 6.72
CA LYS A 16 10.97 19.37 6.39
C LYS A 16 10.74 19.01 4.92
N THR A 17 10.09 19.87 4.13
CA THR A 17 9.83 19.56 2.71
C THR A 17 11.06 19.61 1.81
N LEU A 18 12.22 20.07 2.29
CA LEU A 18 13.46 20.19 1.52
C LEU A 18 13.28 21.00 0.22
N GLY A 19 12.38 21.99 0.23
CA GLY A 19 12.07 22.85 -0.92
C GLY A 19 11.01 22.30 -1.88
N TRP A 20 10.49 21.10 -1.64
CA TRP A 20 9.31 20.60 -2.35
C TRP A 20 8.04 21.31 -1.87
N ASP A 21 7.07 21.48 -2.77
CA ASP A 21 5.80 22.13 -2.42
C ASP A 21 4.94 21.21 -1.55
N ILE A 22 4.90 19.93 -1.92
CA ILE A 22 4.06 18.92 -1.28
C ILE A 22 4.84 17.62 -1.10
N ILE A 23 4.66 16.96 0.05
CA ILE A 23 5.07 15.57 0.25
C ILE A 23 3.85 14.76 0.65
N ALA A 24 3.50 13.75 -0.16
CA ALA A 24 2.49 12.77 0.19
C ALA A 24 3.17 11.46 0.60
N ALA A 25 2.77 10.86 1.70
CA ALA A 25 3.29 9.57 2.17
C ALA A 25 2.15 8.62 2.49
N TYR A 26 2.33 7.34 2.19
CA TYR A 26 1.37 6.29 2.54
C TYR A 26 2.04 4.94 2.79
N ASP A 27 1.41 4.15 3.65
CA ASP A 27 1.99 2.98 4.28
C ASP A 27 1.88 1.68 3.45
N ARG A 28 2.72 0.71 3.81
CA ARG A 28 2.72 -0.65 3.23
C ARG A 28 1.35 -1.34 3.34
N THR A 29 0.66 -1.19 4.47
CA THR A 29 -0.58 -1.95 4.74
C THR A 29 -1.64 -1.58 3.73
N LYS A 30 -1.84 -0.28 3.48
CA LYS A 30 -2.79 0.17 2.47
C LYS A 30 -2.34 -0.13 1.06
N ILE A 31 -1.03 -0.09 0.75
CA ILE A 31 -0.55 -0.53 -0.56
C ILE A 31 -0.90 -2.01 -0.81
N ASN A 32 -0.68 -2.90 0.17
CA ASN A 32 -1.05 -4.31 0.04
C ASN A 32 -2.57 -4.52 -0.09
N MET A 33 -3.38 -3.70 0.60
CA MET A 33 -4.84 -3.68 0.40
C MET A 33 -5.21 -3.27 -1.05
N LEU A 34 -4.53 -2.26 -1.63
CA LEU A 34 -4.73 -1.87 -3.02
C LEU A 34 -4.29 -2.96 -4.00
N PHE A 35 -3.22 -3.70 -3.69
CA PHE A 35 -2.75 -4.83 -4.48
C PHE A 35 -3.74 -6.00 -4.43
N GLU A 36 -4.32 -6.28 -3.27
CA GLU A 36 -5.38 -7.28 -3.13
C GLU A 36 -6.60 -6.97 -3.99
N GLN A 37 -7.10 -5.74 -3.93
CA GLN A 37 -8.25 -5.32 -4.75
C GLN A 37 -7.93 -5.43 -6.26
N GLN A 38 -6.73 -5.01 -6.67
CA GLN A 38 -6.28 -5.15 -8.06
C GLN A 38 -6.07 -6.60 -8.49
N TYR A 39 -5.56 -7.46 -7.61
CA TYR A 39 -5.39 -8.89 -7.87
C TYR A 39 -6.73 -9.54 -8.20
N VAL A 40 -7.75 -9.28 -7.37
CA VAL A 40 -9.10 -9.80 -7.56
C VAL A 40 -9.69 -9.35 -8.90
N ARG A 41 -9.59 -8.05 -9.22
CA ARG A 41 -10.00 -7.54 -10.53
C ARG A 41 -9.26 -8.23 -11.67
N LYS A 42 -7.93 -8.27 -11.61
CA LYS A 42 -7.10 -8.86 -12.68
C LYS A 42 -7.36 -10.36 -12.88
N VAL A 43 -7.60 -11.12 -11.82
CA VAL A 43 -8.00 -12.53 -11.91
C VAL A 43 -9.38 -12.65 -12.57
N SER A 44 -10.35 -11.83 -12.15
CA SER A 44 -11.70 -11.83 -12.73
C SER A 44 -11.71 -11.47 -14.22
N GLU A 45 -10.81 -10.60 -14.65
CA GLU A 45 -10.67 -10.13 -16.04
C GLU A 45 -9.73 -11.01 -16.88
N GLY A 46 -9.06 -11.99 -16.28
CA GLY A 46 -8.05 -12.80 -16.97
C GLY A 46 -6.78 -12.03 -17.38
N THR A 47 -6.48 -10.92 -16.69
CA THR A 47 -5.32 -10.04 -16.94
C THR A 47 -4.21 -10.19 -15.89
N HIS A 48 -4.36 -11.14 -14.96
CA HIS A 48 -3.31 -11.55 -14.03
C HIS A 48 -2.24 -12.41 -14.73
N PHE A 49 -1.17 -12.78 -14.00
CA PHE A 49 -0.17 -13.71 -14.49
C PHE A 49 -0.80 -15.05 -14.89
N SER A 50 -0.47 -15.52 -16.10
CA SER A 50 -0.85 -16.85 -16.57
C SER A 50 -0.15 -17.95 -15.77
N PRO A 51 -0.78 -19.14 -15.61
CA PRO A 51 -0.13 -20.29 -15.03
C PRO A 51 1.19 -20.64 -15.73
N ILE A 52 2.19 -21.04 -14.96
CA ILE A 52 3.54 -21.28 -15.43
C ILE A 52 3.73 -22.78 -15.68
N CYS A 53 4.11 -23.14 -16.90
CA CYS A 53 4.50 -24.48 -17.29
C CYS A 53 5.92 -24.46 -17.87
N TRP A 54 6.78 -25.36 -17.40
CA TRP A 54 8.17 -25.42 -17.83
C TRP A 54 8.81 -26.78 -17.54
N GLU A 55 9.77 -27.18 -18.38
CA GLU A 55 10.59 -28.36 -18.17
C GLU A 55 12.07 -27.99 -18.40
N SER A 56 12.94 -28.40 -17.47
CA SER A 56 14.40 -28.22 -17.58
C SER A 56 14.97 -28.93 -18.80
N GLY A 57 16.06 -28.41 -19.38
CA GLY A 57 16.70 -28.99 -20.57
C GLY A 57 17.22 -30.42 -20.36
N ASN A 58 17.60 -30.77 -19.12
CA ASN A 58 17.98 -32.14 -18.75
C ASN A 58 16.78 -33.02 -18.34
N LYS A 59 15.55 -32.48 -18.40
CA LYS A 59 14.29 -33.14 -18.04
C LYS A 59 14.24 -33.67 -16.61
N LYS A 60 14.99 -33.07 -15.68
CA LYS A 60 14.99 -33.44 -14.26
C LYS A 60 13.97 -32.68 -13.42
N ILE A 61 13.52 -31.51 -13.87
CA ILE A 61 12.56 -30.68 -13.16
C ILE A 61 11.45 -30.28 -14.13
N LYS A 62 10.21 -30.43 -13.69
CA LYS A 62 9.02 -29.97 -14.41
C LYS A 62 8.10 -29.18 -13.49
N PHE A 63 7.59 -28.08 -14.01
CA PHE A 63 6.57 -27.24 -13.40
C PHE A 63 5.30 -27.34 -14.22
N ASP A 64 4.19 -27.66 -13.56
CA ASP A 64 2.88 -27.79 -14.19
C ASP A 64 1.89 -26.84 -13.50
N ASN A 65 1.37 -25.87 -14.27
CA ASN A 65 0.34 -24.92 -13.85
C ASN A 65 0.64 -24.17 -12.55
N LEU A 66 1.89 -23.72 -12.33
CA LEU A 66 2.19 -22.91 -11.15
C LEU A 66 1.45 -21.57 -11.24
N THR A 67 0.63 -21.27 -10.23
CA THR A 67 -0.22 -20.08 -10.21
C THR A 67 0.21 -19.14 -9.09
N LEU A 68 0.29 -17.85 -9.39
CA LEU A 68 0.67 -16.81 -8.42
C LEU A 68 -0.55 -16.20 -7.72
N GLY A 69 -0.39 -15.93 -6.43
CA GLY A 69 -1.36 -15.21 -5.61
C GLY A 69 -1.13 -13.69 -5.63
N VAL A 70 -1.73 -13.01 -4.64
CA VAL A 70 -1.59 -11.56 -4.48
C VAL A 70 -0.11 -11.16 -4.29
N PRO A 71 0.39 -10.12 -4.96
CA PRO A 71 1.70 -9.56 -4.65
C PRO A 71 1.69 -8.90 -3.27
N LEU A 72 2.76 -9.10 -2.51
CA LEU A 72 2.97 -8.47 -1.21
C LEU A 72 4.22 -7.59 -1.27
N ILE A 73 4.04 -6.29 -1.14
CA ILE A 73 5.14 -5.33 -1.07
C ILE A 73 5.63 -5.14 0.38
N SER A 74 6.93 -4.90 0.51
CA SER A 74 7.62 -4.63 1.76
C SER A 74 8.88 -3.77 1.53
N PHE A 75 9.41 -3.19 2.61
CA PHE A 75 10.40 -2.11 2.57
C PHE A 75 11.64 -2.38 3.43
N GLU A 76 11.84 -3.62 3.90
CA GLU A 76 12.96 -4.00 4.78
C GLU A 76 14.34 -3.68 4.19
N ASN A 77 14.47 -3.68 2.87
CA ASN A 77 15.69 -3.42 2.12
C ASN A 77 15.67 -2.05 1.41
N SER A 78 14.66 -1.22 1.68
CA SER A 78 14.53 0.09 1.03
C SER A 78 15.36 1.16 1.72
N SER A 79 15.67 2.24 0.99
CA SER A 79 16.33 3.43 1.51
C SER A 79 15.62 4.69 1.02
N ILE A 80 15.60 5.73 1.86
CA ILE A 80 15.08 7.05 1.50
C ILE A 80 15.90 7.73 0.38
N GLU A 81 17.06 7.17 0.04
CA GLU A 81 17.92 7.62 -1.06
C GLU A 81 17.42 7.16 -2.44
N ASP A 82 16.61 6.09 -2.48
CA ASP A 82 16.10 5.47 -3.70
C ASP A 82 14.58 5.20 -3.62
N SER A 83 14.06 4.49 -4.62
CA SER A 83 12.66 4.11 -4.73
C SER A 83 12.46 2.59 -4.74
N GLN A 84 13.37 1.84 -4.10
CA GLN A 84 13.33 0.38 -4.11
C GLN A 84 12.30 -0.17 -3.12
N ALA A 85 11.64 -1.24 -3.54
CA ALA A 85 10.80 -2.05 -2.69
C ALA A 85 11.04 -3.54 -2.96
N THR A 86 10.74 -4.37 -1.97
CA THR A 86 10.75 -5.83 -2.11
C THR A 86 9.32 -6.29 -2.38
N VAL A 87 9.12 -7.18 -3.36
CA VAL A 87 7.83 -7.81 -3.62
C VAL A 87 7.97 -9.33 -3.49
N LYS A 88 7.11 -9.93 -2.66
CA LYS A 88 6.93 -11.38 -2.57
C LYS A 88 5.72 -11.81 -3.41
N LEU A 89 5.93 -12.75 -4.31
CA LEU A 89 4.90 -13.41 -5.13
C LEU A 89 4.79 -14.88 -4.69
N ASN A 90 3.72 -15.23 -3.96
CA ASN A 90 3.51 -16.60 -3.50
C ASN A 90 2.92 -17.47 -4.60
N PHE A 91 3.40 -18.70 -4.74
CA PHE A 91 2.74 -19.73 -5.53
C PHE A 91 1.60 -20.33 -4.70
N ILE A 92 0.37 -20.21 -5.21
CA ILE A 92 -0.84 -20.67 -4.51
C ILE A 92 -1.38 -21.99 -5.05
N SER A 93 -0.92 -22.42 -6.23
CA SER A 93 -1.30 -23.66 -6.87
C SER A 93 -0.23 -24.14 -7.84
N GLY A 94 -0.35 -25.39 -8.27
CA GLY A 94 0.50 -26.04 -9.26
C GLY A 94 1.15 -27.31 -8.74
N THR A 95 1.98 -27.91 -9.59
CA THR A 95 2.75 -29.12 -9.28
C THR A 95 4.21 -28.94 -9.67
N ILE A 96 5.11 -29.42 -8.84
CA ILE A 96 6.54 -29.55 -9.11
C ILE A 96 6.89 -31.03 -9.14
N VAL A 97 7.56 -31.47 -10.20
CA VAL A 97 8.00 -32.85 -10.38
C VAL A 97 9.52 -32.87 -10.54
N GLU A 98 10.21 -33.61 -9.67
CA GLU A 98 11.63 -33.92 -9.83
C GLU A 98 11.79 -35.34 -10.37
N LEU A 99 12.70 -35.53 -11.32
CA LEU A 99 12.92 -36.75 -12.08
C LEU A 99 14.39 -37.17 -12.01
N TYR A 100 14.64 -38.48 -12.02
CA TYR A 100 15.97 -39.05 -12.24
C TYR A 100 16.39 -38.91 -13.72
N ASP A 101 17.67 -39.18 -14.02
CA ASP A 101 18.22 -39.16 -15.40
C ASP A 101 17.48 -40.08 -16.38
N ASP A 102 16.86 -41.14 -15.88
CA ASP A 102 16.09 -42.09 -16.69
C ASP A 102 14.61 -41.71 -16.85
N GLY A 103 14.20 -40.57 -16.29
CA GLY A 103 12.84 -40.03 -16.33
C GLY A 103 11.90 -40.54 -15.24
N ARG A 104 12.35 -41.39 -14.30
CA ARG A 104 11.51 -41.81 -13.17
C ARG A 104 11.28 -40.68 -12.19
N VAL A 105 10.05 -40.58 -11.66
CA VAL A 105 9.72 -39.56 -10.65
C VAL A 105 10.46 -39.84 -9.35
N LYS A 106 11.19 -38.84 -8.87
CA LYS A 106 11.89 -38.82 -7.58
C LYS A 106 11.05 -38.11 -6.51
N ASN A 107 10.45 -36.98 -6.86
CA ASN A 107 9.61 -36.18 -5.97
C ASN A 107 8.41 -35.65 -6.76
N TYR A 108 7.22 -35.71 -6.16
CA TYR A 108 6.00 -35.12 -6.71
C TYR A 108 5.38 -34.23 -5.65
N GLN A 109 5.37 -32.94 -5.91
CA GLN A 109 4.99 -31.91 -4.96
C GLN A 109 3.80 -31.12 -5.47
N ARG A 110 2.76 -31.07 -4.64
CA ARG A 110 1.57 -30.24 -4.84
C ARG A 110 1.76 -28.91 -4.11
N ILE A 111 1.58 -27.79 -4.80
CA ILE A 111 1.61 -26.47 -4.19
C ILE A 111 0.23 -26.12 -3.65
N THR A 112 0.21 -25.60 -2.43
CA THR A 112 -0.93 -24.96 -1.78
C THR A 112 -0.52 -23.58 -1.25
N PRO A 113 -1.47 -22.67 -0.96
CA PRO A 113 -1.17 -21.28 -0.55
C PRO A 113 -0.27 -21.10 0.68
N ASN A 114 0.04 -22.16 1.42
CA ASN A 114 0.78 -22.13 2.69
C ASN A 114 2.11 -22.89 2.69
N ASN A 115 2.56 -23.45 1.56
CA ASN A 115 3.86 -24.14 1.49
C ASN A 115 5.07 -23.18 1.49
N ASP A 116 4.83 -21.87 1.64
CA ASP A 116 5.82 -20.78 1.54
C ASP A 116 6.66 -20.82 0.24
N TYR A 117 6.15 -21.43 -0.83
CA TYR A 117 6.75 -21.33 -2.15
C TYR A 117 6.49 -19.95 -2.72
N HIS A 118 7.55 -19.25 -3.10
CA HIS A 118 7.47 -17.86 -3.55
C HIS A 118 8.65 -17.45 -4.42
N MET A 119 8.47 -16.32 -5.08
CA MET A 119 9.57 -15.53 -5.65
C MET A 119 9.67 -14.21 -4.91
N THR A 120 10.88 -13.72 -4.73
CA THR A 120 11.15 -12.37 -4.23
C THR A 120 11.81 -11.55 -5.31
N ILE A 121 11.26 -10.37 -5.55
CA ILE A 121 11.69 -9.45 -6.60
C ILE A 121 12.01 -8.10 -5.95
N THR A 122 13.18 -7.56 -6.23
CA THR A 122 13.50 -6.16 -5.93
C THR A 122 13.02 -5.30 -7.08
N VAL A 123 12.12 -4.36 -6.82
CA VAL A 123 11.53 -3.48 -7.83
C VAL A 123 11.88 -2.03 -7.53
N ASN A 124 12.09 -1.23 -8.59
CA ASN A 124 12.11 0.22 -8.46
C ASN A 124 10.71 0.75 -8.73
N LEU A 125 10.17 1.55 -7.81
CA LEU A 125 8.95 2.31 -8.05
C LEU A 125 9.26 3.43 -9.04
N ILE A 126 8.49 3.48 -10.12
CA ILE A 126 8.71 4.42 -11.22
C ILE A 126 7.44 5.23 -11.50
N ALA A 127 7.65 6.46 -11.99
CA ALA A 127 6.59 7.23 -12.60
C ALA A 127 6.31 6.63 -13.99
N GLY A 128 5.26 5.82 -14.10
CA GLY A 128 4.78 5.30 -15.38
C GLY A 128 4.18 6.42 -16.22
N THR A 129 4.51 6.46 -17.51
CA THR A 129 3.85 7.35 -18.48
C THR A 129 2.54 6.71 -18.93
N GLY A 130 1.40 7.17 -18.42
CA GLY A 130 0.10 6.75 -18.94
C GLY A 130 -0.08 7.24 -20.38
N SER A 131 -0.47 6.33 -21.28
CA SER A 131 -0.74 6.67 -22.68
C SER A 131 -1.97 7.59 -22.79
N VAL A 132 -1.79 8.70 -23.52
CA VAL A 132 -2.73 9.82 -23.75
C VAL A 132 -2.88 10.79 -22.57
N GLY A 133 -1.80 11.56 -22.33
CA GLY A 133 -1.84 12.90 -21.72
C GLY A 133 -1.40 12.98 -20.26
N ASN A 134 -0.09 13.14 -20.02
CA ASN A 134 0.54 13.77 -18.85
C ASN A 134 0.25 13.26 -17.42
N ASP A 135 -0.58 12.26 -17.15
CA ASP A 135 -0.76 11.76 -15.77
C ASP A 135 0.41 10.90 -15.26
N GLY A 136 0.81 11.14 -14.01
CA GLY A 136 1.91 10.47 -13.32
C GLY A 136 1.47 9.26 -12.52
N LYS A 137 1.47 8.06 -13.11
CA LYS A 137 1.13 6.83 -12.37
C LYS A 137 2.32 6.33 -11.55
N VAL A 138 2.09 6.00 -10.29
CA VAL A 138 3.06 5.28 -9.46
C VAL A 138 2.80 3.79 -9.65
N VAL A 139 3.73 3.09 -10.30
CA VAL A 139 3.53 1.68 -10.69
C VAL A 139 4.68 0.79 -10.26
N VAL A 140 4.34 -0.47 -10.01
CA VAL A 140 5.29 -1.58 -9.98
C VAL A 140 5.23 -2.32 -11.31
N GLU A 141 6.34 -2.27 -12.04
CA GLU A 141 6.55 -3.04 -13.26
C GLU A 141 7.44 -4.26 -12.95
N PHE A 142 6.84 -5.43 -12.73
CA PHE A 142 7.58 -6.62 -12.32
C PHE A 142 8.65 -7.04 -13.31
N LYS A 143 8.42 -6.85 -14.62
CA LYS A 143 9.39 -7.15 -15.69
C LYS A 143 10.71 -6.38 -15.59
N LYS A 144 10.70 -5.22 -14.94
CA LYS A 144 11.88 -4.37 -14.70
C LYS A 144 12.57 -4.69 -13.38
N GLY A 145 11.97 -5.55 -12.56
CA GLY A 145 12.52 -5.97 -11.27
C GLY A 145 13.67 -6.95 -11.42
N ASP A 146 14.48 -7.03 -10.35
CA ASP A 146 15.54 -8.02 -10.21
C ASP A 146 15.06 -9.18 -9.32
N LEU A 147 15.13 -10.40 -9.85
CA LEU A 147 14.68 -11.60 -9.16
C LEU A 147 15.78 -12.07 -8.20
N SER A 148 15.55 -11.90 -6.90
CA SER A 148 16.54 -12.20 -5.85
C SER A 148 16.39 -13.60 -5.27
N VAL A 149 15.15 -14.08 -5.07
CA VAL A 149 14.86 -15.40 -4.49
C VAL A 149 13.86 -16.15 -5.36
N VAL A 150 14.10 -17.45 -5.54
CA VAL A 150 13.15 -18.41 -6.07
C VAL A 150 13.10 -19.58 -5.08
N ASN A 151 12.05 -19.61 -4.26
CA ASN A 151 11.77 -20.70 -3.34
C ASN A 151 10.70 -21.59 -3.97
N VAL A 152 11.13 -22.63 -4.69
CA VAL A 152 10.25 -23.63 -5.34
C VAL A 152 10.71 -25.06 -5.07
N ILE A 153 12.03 -25.25 -4.93
CA ILE A 153 12.68 -26.50 -4.53
C ILE A 153 13.90 -26.13 -3.69
N ASP A 154 14.31 -27.04 -2.82
CA ASP A 154 15.53 -26.89 -2.04
C ASP A 154 16.73 -26.73 -2.99
N ASP A 155 17.58 -25.73 -2.72
CA ASP A 155 18.77 -25.41 -3.51
C ASP A 155 18.52 -25.32 -5.04
N ALA A 156 17.47 -24.58 -5.43
CA ALA A 156 17.06 -24.40 -6.82
C ALA A 156 18.25 -24.19 -7.80
N PRO A 157 18.40 -25.04 -8.84
CA PRO A 157 19.48 -24.95 -9.82
C PRO A 157 19.53 -23.61 -10.55
N ALA A 158 20.71 -23.27 -11.09
CA ALA A 158 20.91 -22.03 -11.85
C ALA A 158 19.93 -21.89 -13.03
N GLU A 159 19.62 -22.99 -13.73
CA GLU A 159 18.67 -23.02 -14.85
C GLU A 159 17.24 -22.61 -14.41
N VAL A 160 16.78 -23.07 -13.23
CA VAL A 160 15.46 -22.70 -12.69
C VAL A 160 15.39 -21.20 -12.41
N LYS A 161 16.43 -20.65 -11.76
CA LYS A 161 16.51 -19.22 -11.47
C LYS A 161 16.54 -18.39 -12.76
N GLU A 162 17.24 -18.88 -13.78
CA GLU A 162 17.33 -18.23 -15.08
C GLU A 162 16.01 -18.28 -15.86
N PHE A 163 15.29 -19.40 -15.79
CA PHE A 163 13.94 -19.52 -16.34
C PHE A 163 13.02 -18.46 -15.74
N PHE A 164 12.93 -18.35 -14.40
CA PHE A 164 12.05 -17.37 -13.78
C PHE A 164 12.48 -15.92 -14.05
N ARG A 165 13.78 -15.63 -14.17
CA ARG A 165 14.27 -14.31 -14.61
C ARG A 165 13.76 -13.96 -16.01
N ASN A 166 13.84 -14.89 -16.95
CA ASN A 166 13.38 -14.67 -18.33
C ASN A 166 11.86 -14.64 -18.42
N TRP A 167 11.17 -15.50 -17.69
CA TRP A 167 9.71 -15.48 -17.57
C TRP A 167 9.23 -14.12 -17.04
N LEU A 168 9.85 -13.60 -15.97
CA LEU A 168 9.49 -12.31 -15.38
C LEU A 168 9.62 -11.16 -16.39
N LYS A 169 10.73 -11.12 -17.15
CA LYS A 169 10.99 -10.10 -18.18
C LYS A 169 9.98 -10.12 -19.32
N ASN A 170 9.36 -11.27 -19.58
CA ASN A 170 8.40 -11.48 -20.67
C ASN A 170 6.94 -11.31 -20.24
N ASN A 171 6.66 -10.92 -18.99
CA ASN A 171 5.30 -10.71 -18.48
C ASN A 171 5.07 -9.23 -18.10
N ASP A 172 4.13 -8.58 -18.79
CA ASP A 172 3.83 -7.15 -18.64
C ASP A 172 2.81 -6.82 -17.53
N VAL A 173 2.62 -7.71 -16.56
CA VAL A 173 1.71 -7.47 -15.44
C VAL A 173 2.26 -6.34 -14.56
N THR A 174 1.42 -5.36 -14.27
CA THR A 174 1.74 -4.19 -13.43
C THR A 174 0.68 -3.97 -12.36
N TYR A 175 1.09 -3.35 -11.25
CA TYR A 175 0.19 -2.92 -10.18
C TYR A 175 0.40 -1.43 -9.90
N GLU A 176 -0.69 -0.72 -9.68
CA GLU A 176 -0.71 0.72 -9.42
C GLU A 176 -0.75 1.00 -7.91
N LEU A 177 0.05 1.95 -7.44
CA LEU A 177 0.04 2.40 -6.04
C LEU A 177 -0.76 3.70 -5.87
N GLY A 178 -0.84 4.49 -6.93
CA GLY A 178 -1.54 5.77 -6.96
C GLY A 178 -1.32 6.48 -8.30
N ILE A 179 -2.13 7.50 -8.55
CA ILE A 179 -2.08 8.32 -9.75
C ILE A 179 -2.00 9.77 -9.29
N LEU A 180 -0.96 10.46 -9.74
CA LEU A 180 -0.83 11.90 -9.58
C LEU A 180 -1.27 12.58 -10.89
N LYS A 181 -2.42 13.24 -10.88
CA LYS A 181 -2.90 13.97 -12.06
C LYS A 181 -2.12 15.25 -12.26
N LEU A 182 -1.44 15.36 -13.40
CA LEU A 182 -0.67 16.55 -13.76
C LEU A 182 -1.52 17.43 -14.68
N ASP A 183 -1.50 18.74 -14.43
CA ASP A 183 -2.21 19.71 -15.25
C ASP A 183 -1.33 20.97 -15.41
N ASN A 184 -1.59 21.77 -16.42
CA ASN A 184 -0.89 23.02 -16.74
C ASN A 184 -1.58 24.27 -16.16
N THR A 185 -2.66 24.09 -15.41
CA THR A 185 -3.36 25.20 -14.72
C THR A 185 -2.52 25.77 -13.59
N ALA A 186 -2.61 27.08 -13.39
CA ALA A 186 -1.89 27.76 -12.32
C ALA A 186 -2.45 27.39 -10.94
N GLY A 187 -1.58 27.39 -9.93
CA GLY A 187 -1.95 27.17 -8.53
C GLY A 187 -1.29 25.94 -7.93
N LEU A 188 -1.94 25.39 -6.90
CA LEU A 188 -1.50 24.17 -6.21
C LEU A 188 -1.85 22.93 -7.05
N VAL A 189 -1.19 22.82 -8.21
CA VAL A 189 -1.46 21.79 -9.22
C VAL A 189 -0.14 21.09 -9.54
N PRO A 190 -0.06 19.74 -9.48
CA PRO A 190 1.17 19.02 -9.75
C PRO A 190 1.71 19.24 -11.16
N LYS A 191 3.02 19.43 -11.25
CA LYS A 191 3.77 19.52 -12.51
C LYS A 191 4.73 18.36 -12.69
N MET A 192 5.36 17.92 -11.61
CA MET A 192 6.19 16.72 -11.57
C MET A 192 6.25 16.15 -10.16
N PHE A 193 6.76 14.93 -10.04
CA PHE A 193 7.04 14.34 -8.74
C PHE A 193 8.22 13.38 -8.82
N LYS A 194 8.76 13.06 -7.65
CA LYS A 194 9.80 12.05 -7.45
C LYS A 194 9.34 11.08 -6.38
N ILE A 195 9.69 9.81 -6.55
CA ILE A 195 9.33 8.74 -5.63
C ILE A 195 10.52 8.43 -4.73
N ARG A 196 10.24 8.22 -3.45
CA ARG A 196 11.14 7.58 -2.49
C ARG A 196 10.41 6.53 -1.68
N THR A 197 11.19 5.67 -1.06
CA THR A 197 10.73 4.59 -0.19
C THR A 197 11.47 4.66 1.13
N GLN A 198 10.85 4.24 2.22
CA GLN A 198 11.55 4.18 3.50
C GLN A 198 11.05 3.00 4.33
N PRO A 199 11.94 2.30 5.05
CA PRO A 199 11.52 1.37 6.08
C PRO A 199 10.90 2.16 7.24
N ALA A 200 9.92 1.57 7.91
CA ALA A 200 9.50 2.06 9.21
C ALA A 200 10.65 1.88 10.22
N PRO A 201 10.68 2.64 11.33
CA PRO A 201 11.68 2.45 12.38
C PRO A 201 11.80 0.97 12.77
N ASP A 202 13.03 0.45 12.79
CA ASP A 202 13.40 -0.94 13.11
C ASP A 202 12.88 -2.04 12.14
N ALA A 203 12.14 -1.68 11.09
CA ALA A 203 11.50 -2.64 10.17
C ALA A 203 12.48 -3.33 9.21
N ASN A 204 13.76 -2.95 9.22
CA ASN A 204 14.85 -3.64 8.53
C ASN A 204 15.42 -4.82 9.35
N LEU A 205 15.10 -4.90 10.64
CA LEU A 205 15.55 -5.98 11.52
C LEU A 205 14.58 -7.16 11.44
N ARG A 206 15.06 -8.33 11.01
CA ARG A 206 14.26 -9.56 10.89
C ARG A 206 13.60 -10.01 12.21
N SER A 207 14.13 -9.59 13.35
CA SER A 207 13.59 -9.90 14.67
C SER A 207 12.47 -8.96 15.12
N SER A 208 12.16 -7.90 14.36
CA SER A 208 11.14 -6.93 14.73
C SER A 208 9.75 -7.38 14.29
N ASP A 209 8.73 -7.09 15.11
CA ASP A 209 7.32 -7.42 14.81
C ASP A 209 6.80 -6.67 13.57
N ASN A 210 7.37 -5.50 13.28
CA ASN A 210 7.02 -4.67 12.12
C ASN A 210 7.95 -4.92 10.92
N TYR A 211 8.69 -6.02 10.88
CA TYR A 211 9.62 -6.31 9.78
C TYR A 211 8.94 -6.16 8.40
N GLY A 212 9.61 -5.43 7.50
CA GLY A 212 9.10 -5.12 6.17
C GLY A 212 8.11 -3.95 6.10
N HIS A 213 7.65 -3.38 7.22
CA HIS A 213 6.84 -2.16 7.24
C HIS A 213 7.62 -0.97 6.68
N GLY A 214 6.91 -0.03 6.08
CA GLY A 214 7.50 1.14 5.46
C GLY A 214 6.48 1.99 4.75
N ALA A 215 6.96 2.97 4.00
CA ALA A 215 6.13 3.93 3.29
C ALA A 215 6.70 4.28 1.93
N VAL A 216 5.81 4.67 1.03
CA VAL A 216 6.13 5.36 -0.23
C VAL A 216 5.93 6.85 -0.02
N LEU A 217 6.86 7.65 -0.53
CA LEU A 217 6.80 9.10 -0.49
C LEU A 217 6.80 9.66 -1.91
N LEU A 218 5.89 10.60 -2.15
CA LEU A 218 5.82 11.40 -3.36
C LEU A 218 6.25 12.82 -3.01
N PHE A 219 7.41 13.22 -3.53
CA PHE A 219 7.91 14.59 -3.47
C PHE A 219 7.38 15.32 -4.70
N ILE A 220 6.44 16.26 -4.51
CA ILE A 220 5.62 16.83 -5.58
C ILE A 220 5.97 18.31 -5.75
N ALA A 221 6.31 18.66 -6.99
CA ALA A 221 6.48 20.04 -7.43
C ALA A 221 5.19 20.52 -8.09
N THR A 222 4.75 21.72 -7.75
CA THR A 222 3.54 22.33 -8.33
C THR A 222 3.91 23.48 -9.26
N HIS A 223 2.92 24.18 -9.82
CA HIS A 223 3.17 25.41 -10.58
C HIS A 223 3.74 26.56 -9.74
N TYR A 224 3.62 26.50 -8.41
CA TYR A 224 4.27 27.47 -7.53
C TYR A 224 5.79 27.30 -7.48
N ASN A 225 6.29 26.06 -7.39
CA ASN A 225 7.72 25.74 -7.51
C ASN A 225 7.94 24.61 -8.51
N PRO A 226 7.95 24.90 -9.83
CA PRO A 226 8.01 23.86 -10.86
C PRO A 226 9.33 23.08 -10.92
N ASN A 227 10.38 23.60 -10.28
CA ASN A 227 11.70 22.95 -10.22
C ASN A 227 11.81 21.94 -9.08
N GLY A 228 10.85 21.93 -8.14
CA GLY A 228 10.88 21.08 -6.96
C GLY A 228 11.96 21.48 -5.96
N GLY A 229 12.29 20.54 -5.07
CA GLY A 229 13.29 20.69 -4.02
C GLY A 229 14.46 19.72 -4.17
N VAL A 230 15.24 19.62 -3.09
CA VAL A 230 16.32 18.63 -2.97
C VAL A 230 15.75 17.34 -2.40
N LEU A 231 16.16 16.20 -2.93
CA LEU A 231 15.74 14.91 -2.38
C LEU A 231 16.56 14.56 -1.13
N PRO A 232 15.95 13.87 -0.16
CA PRO A 232 16.68 13.37 1.01
C PRO A 232 17.82 12.45 0.58
N THR A 233 18.91 12.51 1.34
CA THR A 233 20.15 11.76 1.04
C THR A 233 20.54 10.75 2.12
N ASN A 234 19.76 10.63 3.21
CA ASN A 234 19.85 9.55 4.19
C ASN A 234 18.71 9.66 5.22
N SER A 235 18.48 8.61 6.01
CA SER A 235 17.46 8.59 7.06
C SER A 235 17.70 9.55 8.23
N SER A 236 18.92 10.09 8.37
CA SER A 236 19.23 11.08 9.43
C SER A 236 18.77 12.49 9.04
N ASN A 237 18.56 12.77 7.75
CA ASN A 237 18.12 14.07 7.25
C ASN A 237 16.63 14.15 6.91
N PHE A 238 15.89 13.05 7.05
CA PHE A 238 14.45 13.02 6.79
C PHE A 238 13.73 12.04 7.72
N PRO A 239 12.73 12.50 8.50
CA PRO A 239 12.05 11.65 9.47
C PRO A 239 11.06 10.69 8.80
N TYR A 240 10.77 9.57 9.46
CA TYR A 240 9.63 8.73 9.08
C TYR A 240 8.32 9.48 9.32
N LEU A 241 7.43 9.49 8.31
CA LEU A 241 6.30 10.41 8.24
C LEU A 241 4.96 9.81 8.67
N ILE A 242 4.84 8.49 8.78
CA ILE A 242 3.55 7.84 9.05
C ILE A 242 3.46 7.52 10.55
N PRO A 243 2.53 8.13 11.31
CA PRO A 243 2.24 7.69 12.66
C PRO A 243 1.73 6.24 12.70
N ASP A 244 1.98 5.53 13.80
CA ASP A 244 1.60 4.12 13.96
C ASP A 244 0.06 3.88 13.86
N ASN A 245 -0.75 4.92 14.11
CA ASN A 245 -2.21 4.89 14.03
C ASN A 245 -2.79 5.44 12.72
N ARG A 246 -1.95 5.69 11.71
CA ARG A 246 -2.33 6.30 10.43
C ARG A 246 -1.76 5.50 9.29
N SER A 247 -2.37 5.62 8.12
CA SER A 247 -1.85 5.05 6.89
C SER A 247 -1.34 6.07 5.89
N ALA A 248 -1.58 7.37 6.12
CA ALA A 248 -1.12 8.41 5.22
C ALA A 248 -0.89 9.78 5.90
N MET A 249 -0.08 10.60 5.22
CA MET A 249 0.22 11.98 5.62
C MET A 249 0.43 12.83 4.36
N LEU A 250 -0.06 14.08 4.39
CA LEU A 250 0.22 15.09 3.39
C LEU A 250 0.87 16.30 4.06
N ILE A 251 1.99 16.75 3.51
CA ILE A 251 2.71 17.95 3.98
C ILE A 251 2.61 19.01 2.88
N ILE A 252 2.16 20.21 3.23
CA ILE A 252 2.23 21.40 2.38
C ILE A 252 3.34 22.29 2.93
N SER A 253 4.29 22.67 2.09
CA SER A 253 5.44 23.45 2.55
C SER A 253 5.02 24.80 3.14
N ASN A 254 5.73 25.21 4.19
CA ASN A 254 5.56 26.52 4.80
C ASN A 254 5.64 27.64 3.76
N LYS A 255 6.58 27.56 2.83
CA LYS A 255 6.77 28.56 1.78
C LYS A 255 5.54 28.61 0.87
N THR A 256 5.09 27.47 0.35
CA THR A 256 3.91 27.38 -0.52
C THR A 256 2.66 27.93 0.19
N LEU A 257 2.46 27.56 1.46
CA LEU A 257 1.33 28.05 2.25
C LEU A 257 1.40 29.57 2.44
N PHE A 258 2.49 30.10 3.00
CA PHE A 258 2.56 31.51 3.38
C PHE A 258 2.78 32.44 2.19
N GLU A 259 3.64 32.08 1.24
CA GLU A 259 3.99 32.94 0.10
C GLU A 259 2.98 32.87 -1.04
N ASN A 260 2.52 31.67 -1.40
CA ASN A 260 1.73 31.47 -2.61
C ASN A 260 0.23 31.41 -2.35
N ILE A 261 -0.21 30.91 -1.19
CA ILE A 261 -1.62 30.74 -0.86
C ILE A 261 -2.13 31.89 0.02
N LEU A 262 -1.44 32.20 1.12
CA LEU A 262 -1.93 33.14 2.13
C LEU A 262 -1.61 34.61 1.80
N LYS A 263 -0.38 34.92 1.39
CA LYS A 263 0.05 36.30 1.11
C LYS A 263 -0.89 37.05 0.14
N PRO A 264 -1.24 36.51 -1.05
CA PRO A 264 -2.14 37.21 -1.97
C PRO A 264 -3.53 37.46 -1.38
N GLN A 265 -4.02 36.56 -0.52
CA GLN A 265 -5.30 36.75 0.17
C GLN A 265 -5.21 37.85 1.21
N TYR A 266 -4.15 37.89 2.03
CA TYR A 266 -3.97 38.95 3.02
C TYR A 266 -3.77 40.33 2.40
N GLU A 267 -3.03 40.43 1.28
CA GLU A 267 -2.88 41.67 0.51
C GLU A 267 -4.23 42.22 0.00
N SER A 268 -5.20 41.32 -0.25
CA SER A 268 -6.54 41.70 -0.68
C SER A 268 -7.55 41.90 0.47
N LEU A 269 -7.38 41.22 1.60
CA LEU A 269 -8.33 41.23 2.73
C LEU A 269 -8.11 42.42 3.67
N LEU A 270 -6.88 42.89 3.80
CA LEU A 270 -6.55 44.05 4.63
C LEU A 270 -6.83 45.33 3.83
N PRO A 271 -7.77 46.19 4.27
CA PRO A 271 -8.09 47.41 3.55
C PRO A 271 -6.91 48.39 3.64
N SER A 272 -6.51 48.97 2.52
CA SER A 272 -5.48 50.01 2.47
C SER A 272 -5.56 50.78 1.15
N SER A 273 -5.62 52.12 1.22
CA SER A 273 -5.67 52.97 0.03
C SER A 273 -4.34 53.02 -0.74
N THR A 274 -3.24 52.56 -0.13
CA THR A 274 -1.91 52.48 -0.75
C THR A 274 -1.48 51.04 -1.08
N GLY A 275 -2.37 50.06 -0.90
CA GLY A 275 -2.02 48.65 -0.92
C GLY A 275 -1.36 48.18 0.38
N VAL A 276 -1.20 46.86 0.49
CA VAL A 276 -0.51 46.18 1.60
C VAL A 276 0.61 45.34 1.00
N GLU A 277 1.80 45.42 1.57
CA GLU A 277 2.96 44.64 1.16
C GLU A 277 3.40 43.73 2.30
N LEU A 278 3.43 42.42 2.03
CA LEU A 278 3.96 41.42 2.96
C LEU A 278 5.29 40.85 2.48
N GLU A 279 6.25 40.75 3.39
CA GLU A 279 7.53 40.09 3.19
C GLU A 279 7.54 38.73 3.88
N LEU A 280 8.08 37.71 3.22
CA LEU A 280 8.28 36.40 3.84
C LEU A 280 9.64 36.38 4.60
N VAL A 281 9.59 36.20 5.92
CA VAL A 281 10.76 36.29 6.82
C VAL A 281 10.96 34.97 7.57
N SER A 282 12.21 34.53 7.77
CA SER A 282 12.51 33.33 8.57
C SER A 282 12.25 33.57 10.06
N LEU A 283 11.64 32.61 10.76
CA LEU A 283 11.50 32.63 12.22
C LEU A 283 12.88 32.69 12.91
N ASN A 284 13.86 31.96 12.38
CA ASN A 284 15.26 31.97 12.80
C ASN A 284 16.17 32.05 11.57
N SER A 285 16.80 33.20 11.36
CA SER A 285 17.70 33.43 10.22
C SER A 285 19.00 32.62 10.25
N GLN A 286 19.34 32.01 11.39
CA GLN A 286 20.55 31.18 11.55
C GLN A 286 20.31 29.69 11.23
N GLN A 287 19.06 29.28 11.01
CA GLN A 287 18.69 27.89 10.74
C GLN A 287 18.18 27.73 9.31
N ASN A 288 18.80 26.83 8.55
CA ASN A 288 18.44 26.58 7.15
C ASN A 288 17.05 25.94 7.00
N ASP A 289 16.63 25.15 7.99
CA ASP A 289 15.32 24.52 8.05
C ASP A 289 14.28 25.38 8.80
N SER A 290 14.57 26.66 9.10
CA SER A 290 13.59 27.53 9.77
C SER A 290 12.35 27.71 8.91
N ALA A 291 11.17 27.50 9.52
CA ALA A 291 9.92 27.96 8.93
C ALA A 291 9.91 29.49 8.82
N LYS A 292 9.05 29.99 7.95
CA LYS A 292 8.88 31.40 7.63
C LYS A 292 7.49 31.90 7.98
N TYR A 293 7.37 33.21 8.03
CA TYR A 293 6.16 33.93 8.37
C TYR A 293 6.03 35.20 7.54
N LEU A 294 4.85 35.80 7.49
CA LEU A 294 4.62 37.04 6.76
C LEU A 294 4.76 38.23 7.70
N ASN A 295 5.67 39.13 7.38
CA ASN A 295 5.84 40.41 8.05
C ASN A 295 5.22 41.52 7.21
N ILE A 296 4.32 42.32 7.78
CA ILE A 296 3.70 43.42 7.06
C ILE A 296 4.63 44.63 7.04
N LYS A 297 4.98 45.11 5.85
CA LYS A 297 5.92 46.24 5.66
C LYS A 297 5.22 47.58 5.61
N ASN A 298 4.07 47.63 4.96
CA ASN A 298 3.30 48.85 4.76
C ASN A 298 1.78 48.55 4.71
N GLY A 299 1.00 49.62 4.54
CA GLY A 299 -0.46 49.58 4.57
C GLY A 299 -1.02 50.04 5.91
N TYR A 300 -2.27 50.50 5.87
CA TYR A 300 -2.99 50.96 7.03
C TYR A 300 -4.50 50.86 6.81
N SER A 301 -5.25 50.66 7.89
CA SER A 301 -6.70 50.93 7.91
C SER A 301 -6.91 52.44 8.06
N GLU A 302 -7.93 52.97 7.40
CA GLU A 302 -8.31 54.38 7.50
C GLU A 302 -9.78 54.56 7.89
N SER A 303 -10.07 55.55 8.75
CA SER A 303 -11.45 55.91 9.07
C SER A 303 -12.18 56.54 7.88
N ASP A 304 -13.52 56.47 7.86
CA ASP A 304 -14.32 57.11 6.79
C ASP A 304 -14.11 58.63 6.74
N LYS A 305 -14.00 59.26 7.91
CA LYS A 305 -13.79 60.69 8.08
C LYS A 305 -12.79 60.99 9.20
N PRO A 306 -12.12 62.16 9.14
CA PRO A 306 -11.34 62.71 10.25
C PRO A 306 -12.21 62.87 11.52
N VAL A 307 -11.63 62.67 12.70
CA VAL A 307 -12.25 63.12 13.96
C VAL A 307 -11.97 64.60 14.08
N GLN A 308 -13.00 65.42 14.30
CA GLN A 308 -12.86 66.85 14.51
C GLN A 308 -13.74 67.29 15.69
N TYR A 309 -13.20 68.16 16.52
CA TYR A 309 -13.94 68.87 17.55
C TYR A 309 -13.59 70.36 17.58
N GLU A 310 -14.58 71.16 17.98
CA GLU A 310 -14.47 72.61 18.08
C GLU A 310 -14.90 73.05 19.48
N LYS A 311 -14.12 73.94 20.09
CA LYS A 311 -14.44 74.57 21.37
C LYS A 311 -13.90 76.00 21.42
N GLY A 312 -14.81 76.97 21.39
CA GLY A 312 -14.45 78.38 21.32
C GLY A 312 -13.69 78.71 20.02
N SER A 313 -12.53 79.34 20.14
CA SER A 313 -11.64 79.64 19.02
C SER A 313 -10.84 78.43 18.51
N TYR A 314 -10.90 77.26 19.16
CA TYR A 314 -10.02 76.14 18.86
C TYR A 314 -10.72 75.03 18.07
N THR A 315 -10.01 74.50 17.07
CA THR A 315 -10.39 73.31 16.30
C THR A 315 -9.28 72.26 16.43
N VAL A 316 -9.64 71.02 16.76
CA VAL A 316 -8.72 69.87 16.88
C VAL A 316 -9.19 68.77 15.94
N TRP A 317 -8.28 68.14 15.19
CA TRP A 317 -8.59 67.01 14.33
C TRP A 317 -7.48 65.96 14.24
N THR A 318 -7.82 64.77 13.73
CA THR A 318 -6.88 63.68 13.48
C THR A 318 -5.98 63.94 12.27
N GLY A 319 -4.70 63.61 12.39
CA GLY A 319 -3.72 63.58 11.31
C GLY A 319 -3.07 64.93 10.95
N LEU A 320 -2.14 64.90 10.00
CA LEU A 320 -1.36 66.07 9.58
C LEU A 320 -2.08 66.86 8.48
N VAL A 321 -1.99 68.18 8.53
CA VAL A 321 -2.51 69.07 7.48
C VAL A 321 -1.67 68.94 6.22
N LYS A 322 -2.31 68.68 5.08
CA LYS A 322 -1.72 68.94 3.76
C LYS A 322 -2.01 70.37 3.33
N TYR A 323 -0.95 71.17 3.13
CA TYR A 323 -1.03 72.56 2.70
C TYR A 323 -0.96 72.65 1.17
N ASN A 324 -1.98 73.25 0.54
CA ASN A 324 -1.99 73.48 -0.91
C ASN A 324 -2.33 74.95 -1.22
N GLY A 325 -1.42 75.86 -0.85
CA GLY A 325 -1.62 77.31 -0.98
C GLY A 325 -2.26 77.96 0.26
N ALA A 326 -2.51 79.28 0.20
CA ALA A 326 -2.70 80.15 1.37
C ALA A 326 -3.95 79.93 2.26
N THR A 327 -4.90 79.04 1.90
CA THR A 327 -6.19 78.96 2.63
C THR A 327 -6.80 77.56 2.79
N ASN A 328 -6.27 76.50 2.18
CA ASN A 328 -6.95 75.19 2.17
C ASN A 328 -6.22 74.14 3.02
N ILE A 329 -6.89 73.71 4.09
CA ILE A 329 -6.43 72.69 5.04
C ILE A 329 -7.28 71.43 4.83
N TRP A 330 -6.62 70.30 4.59
CA TRP A 330 -7.28 69.00 4.45
C TRP A 330 -7.00 68.14 5.70
N PRO A 331 -7.98 67.91 6.58
CA PRO A 331 -7.83 67.04 7.73
C PRO A 331 -7.59 65.59 7.27
N GLU A 332 -6.70 64.88 7.94
CA GLU A 332 -6.40 63.48 7.63
C GLU A 332 -7.29 62.52 8.44
N LYS A 333 -7.56 61.36 7.87
CA LYS A 333 -8.30 60.29 8.54
C LYS A 333 -7.46 59.67 9.66
N VAL A 334 -8.11 59.00 10.60
CA VAL A 334 -7.41 58.12 11.56
C VAL A 334 -6.77 57.00 10.76
N LYS A 335 -5.49 56.73 11.00
CA LYS A 335 -4.73 55.68 10.31
C LYS A 335 -4.18 54.69 11.31
N ILE A 336 -4.44 53.40 11.06
CA ILE A 336 -3.93 52.30 11.88
C ILE A 336 -2.92 51.55 11.01
N PRO A 337 -1.62 51.81 11.18
CA PRO A 337 -0.61 51.14 10.39
C PRO A 337 -0.63 49.62 10.67
N TYR A 338 -0.41 48.84 9.63
CA TYR A 338 -0.17 47.40 9.76
C TYR A 338 1.33 47.09 9.89
N SER A 339 2.19 48.05 9.55
CA SER A 339 3.65 47.89 9.59
C SER A 339 4.12 47.49 10.98
N GLY A 340 4.81 46.35 11.08
CA GLY A 340 5.24 45.76 12.36
C GLY A 340 4.34 44.64 12.88
N MET A 341 3.15 44.44 12.30
CA MET A 341 2.34 43.25 12.51
C MET A 341 2.81 42.08 11.62
N TYR A 342 2.47 40.86 12.02
CA TYR A 342 2.89 39.64 11.35
C TYR A 342 1.80 38.56 11.33
N ILE A 343 1.97 37.59 10.42
CA ILE A 343 1.21 36.33 10.38
C ILE A 343 2.19 35.16 10.49
N LYS A 344 2.11 34.37 11.58
CA LYS A 344 3.06 33.28 11.90
C LYS A 344 2.37 31.92 12.06
N PRO A 345 3.04 30.81 11.72
CA PRO A 345 2.61 29.47 12.10
C PRO A 345 2.88 29.22 13.58
N GLU A 346 1.94 28.59 14.29
CA GLU A 346 2.11 28.16 15.68
C GLU A 346 1.36 26.84 15.92
N ARG A 347 2.02 25.72 15.61
CA ARG A 347 1.62 24.33 15.89
C ARG A 347 0.21 23.95 15.43
N GLU A 348 -0.83 24.43 16.10
CA GLU A 348 -2.24 24.15 15.83
C GLU A 348 -2.94 25.30 15.09
N LYS A 349 -2.32 26.49 15.02
CA LYS A 349 -2.96 27.71 14.53
C LYS A 349 -2.02 28.58 13.71
N ILE A 350 -2.62 29.51 12.97
CA ILE A 350 -1.96 30.65 12.34
C ILE A 350 -2.31 31.88 13.16
N ILE A 351 -1.31 32.65 13.57
CA ILE A 351 -1.49 33.82 14.43
C ILE A 351 -1.26 35.09 13.63
N PHE A 352 -2.23 36.00 13.67
CA PHE A 352 -2.04 37.41 13.33
C PHE A 352 -1.84 38.23 14.60
N SER A 353 -0.70 38.91 14.74
CA SER A 353 -0.41 39.76 15.90
C SER A 353 0.66 40.81 15.57
N GLY A 354 0.68 41.90 16.34
CA GLY A 354 1.79 42.86 16.36
C GLY A 354 2.58 42.86 17.67
N VAL A 355 2.26 41.94 18.60
CA VAL A 355 2.98 41.83 19.88
C VAL A 355 4.39 41.31 19.60
N SER A 356 5.40 42.00 20.11
CA SER A 356 6.79 41.60 19.90
C SER A 356 7.10 40.28 20.62
N ASN A 357 8.20 39.63 20.25
CA ASN A 357 8.64 38.39 20.92
C ASN A 357 8.89 38.56 22.44
N ASN A 358 9.09 39.79 22.91
CA ASN A 358 9.28 40.11 24.34
C ASN A 358 7.96 40.46 25.04
N GLY A 359 6.82 40.26 24.38
CA GLY A 359 5.49 40.58 24.91
C GLY A 359 5.14 42.07 24.88
N GLN A 360 5.88 42.89 24.12
CA GLN A 360 5.54 44.31 24.01
C GLN A 360 4.40 44.50 23.02
N SER A 361 3.39 45.27 23.44
CA SER A 361 2.25 45.67 22.62
C SER A 361 2.69 46.29 21.30
N TYR A 362 1.89 46.08 20.26
CA TYR A 362 2.06 46.83 19.01
C TYR A 362 1.77 48.31 19.27
N HIS A 363 2.70 49.20 18.97
CA HIS A 363 2.59 50.63 19.26
C HIS A 363 2.55 51.45 17.98
N PHE A 364 1.65 52.42 17.92
CA PHE A 364 1.67 53.46 16.89
C PHE A 364 1.16 54.80 17.42
N ALA A 365 1.61 55.88 16.78
CA ALA A 365 1.24 57.24 17.17
C ALA A 365 0.31 57.88 16.13
N GLN A 366 -0.90 58.26 16.54
CA GLN A 366 -1.82 59.05 15.74
C GLN A 366 -1.49 60.54 15.92
N GLN A 367 -1.12 61.21 14.82
CA GLN A 367 -0.88 62.66 14.82
C GLN A 367 -2.19 63.42 15.05
N VAL A 368 -2.10 64.59 15.67
CA VAL A 368 -3.21 65.50 15.97
C VAL A 368 -2.83 66.93 15.56
N GLY A 369 -3.71 67.58 14.80
CA GLY A 369 -3.58 68.97 14.40
C GLY A 369 -4.49 69.89 15.21
N ILE A 370 -3.98 71.08 15.55
CA ILE A 370 -4.68 72.06 16.40
C ILE A 370 -4.58 73.43 15.75
N MET A 371 -5.71 74.13 15.68
CA MET A 371 -5.81 75.50 15.15
C MET A 371 -6.56 76.42 16.11
N LYS A 372 -6.24 77.72 16.02
CA LYS A 372 -6.95 78.79 16.72
C LYS A 372 -7.45 79.85 15.73
N ASP A 373 -8.69 80.28 15.88
CA ASP A 373 -9.36 81.35 15.11
C ASP A 373 -9.43 81.11 13.59
N GLY A 374 -9.20 79.88 13.12
CA GLY A 374 -9.12 79.56 11.68
C GLY A 374 -7.95 80.25 10.95
N ILE A 375 -7.04 80.89 11.68
CA ILE A 375 -5.89 81.62 11.13
C ILE A 375 -4.64 80.74 11.25
N LEU A 376 -3.88 80.61 10.15
CA LEU A 376 -2.63 79.83 10.02
C LEU A 376 -1.50 80.20 11.02
N GLY A 377 -1.69 81.21 11.88
CA GLY A 377 -0.65 81.77 12.75
C GLY A 377 -0.34 80.96 14.01
N TYR A 378 -1.23 80.05 14.45
CA TYR A 378 -1.01 79.19 15.61
C TYR A 378 -1.35 77.73 15.26
N TYR A 379 -0.30 76.94 15.04
CA TYR A 379 -0.39 75.53 14.68
C TYR A 379 0.54 74.72 15.58
N ASP A 380 -0.04 73.78 16.32
CA ASP A 380 0.70 72.85 17.18
C ASP A 380 0.44 71.40 16.74
N LYS A 381 1.47 70.56 16.81
CA LYS A 381 1.40 69.13 16.46
C LYS A 381 1.53 68.31 17.74
N SER A 382 0.49 67.56 18.06
CA SER A 382 0.51 66.59 19.16
C SER A 382 0.39 65.16 18.61
N LYS A 383 0.63 64.16 19.46
CA LYS A 383 0.39 62.75 19.15
C LYS A 383 -0.40 62.04 20.26
N ILE A 384 -1.21 61.07 19.86
CA ILE A 384 -1.87 60.11 20.75
C ILE A 384 -1.23 58.75 20.46
N ASP A 385 -0.68 58.13 21.50
CA ASP A 385 -0.03 56.82 21.40
C ASP A 385 -1.08 55.73 21.68
N PHE A 386 -1.22 54.80 20.73
CA PHE A 386 -2.12 53.65 20.79
C PHE A 386 -1.31 52.36 20.88
N TYR A 387 -1.82 51.41 21.65
CA TYR A 387 -1.24 50.09 21.85
C TYR A 387 -2.26 49.03 21.49
N VAL A 388 -1.90 48.10 20.62
CA VAL A 388 -2.73 46.96 20.26
C VAL A 388 -2.10 45.69 20.85
N ASP A 389 -2.85 45.05 21.74
CA ASP A 389 -2.47 43.81 22.42
C ASP A 389 -3.25 42.62 21.86
N GLY A 390 -2.71 41.41 22.09
CA GLY A 390 -3.37 40.15 21.75
C GLY A 390 -3.13 39.68 20.32
N SER A 391 -4.00 38.78 19.86
CA SER A 391 -3.90 38.14 18.56
C SER A 391 -5.26 37.78 17.98
N ILE A 392 -5.26 37.52 16.67
CA ILE A 392 -6.31 36.74 16.02
C ILE A 392 -5.71 35.37 15.71
N ASP A 393 -6.27 34.36 16.35
CA ASP A 393 -5.85 32.98 16.21
C ASP A 393 -6.75 32.27 15.21
N ILE A 394 -6.18 31.72 14.14
CA ILE A 394 -6.90 31.03 13.07
C ILE A 394 -6.49 29.55 13.11
N THR A 395 -7.41 28.70 13.54
CA THR A 395 -7.20 27.26 13.75
C THR A 395 -7.84 26.48 12.59
N PRO A 396 -7.06 25.81 11.73
CA PRO A 396 -7.61 24.88 10.76
C PRO A 396 -8.12 23.61 11.44
N THR A 397 -9.25 23.11 10.94
CA THR A 397 -9.86 21.85 11.34
C THR A 397 -10.32 21.12 10.09
N VAL A 398 -10.20 19.80 10.06
CA VAL A 398 -10.75 19.00 8.96
C VAL A 398 -12.18 18.62 9.30
N ILE A 399 -13.10 18.88 8.36
CA ILE A 399 -14.49 18.44 8.43
C ILE A 399 -14.76 17.41 7.30
N SER A 400 -16.00 16.96 7.14
CA SER A 400 -16.36 15.91 6.17
C SER A 400 -15.81 16.16 4.75
N ASN A 401 -15.34 15.11 4.08
CA ASN A 401 -14.81 15.12 2.70
C ASN A 401 -13.55 16.00 2.52
N ASP A 402 -12.61 15.96 3.46
CA ASP A 402 -11.31 16.63 3.35
C ASP A 402 -11.38 18.16 3.27
N GLU A 403 -12.53 18.74 3.60
CA GLU A 403 -12.70 20.18 3.64
C GLU A 403 -12.04 20.76 4.90
N ILE A 404 -11.18 21.75 4.71
CA ILE A 404 -10.52 22.46 5.81
C ILE A 404 -11.36 23.67 6.19
N LYS A 405 -11.98 23.61 7.37
CA LYS A 405 -12.67 24.74 8.00
C LYS A 405 -11.69 25.52 8.87
N LEU A 406 -11.78 26.84 8.82
CA LEU A 406 -10.99 27.73 9.67
C LEU A 406 -11.86 28.30 10.78
N GLU A 407 -11.45 28.08 12.02
CA GLU A 407 -12.08 28.67 13.20
C GLU A 407 -11.21 29.81 13.70
N SER A 408 -11.81 30.97 13.96
CA SER A 408 -11.06 32.15 14.41
C SER A 408 -11.46 32.54 15.83
N HIS A 409 -10.45 32.83 16.65
CA HIS A 409 -10.62 33.42 17.97
C HIS A 409 -10.02 34.81 17.96
N TYR A 410 -10.87 35.82 18.19
CA TYR A 410 -10.47 37.21 18.23
C TYR A 410 -10.13 37.61 19.67
N GLY A 411 -8.87 37.93 19.92
CA GLY A 411 -8.37 38.36 21.21
C GLY A 411 -7.64 39.70 21.18
N MET A 412 -7.79 40.50 20.11
CA MET A 412 -7.11 41.78 20.00
C MET A 412 -7.82 42.87 20.82
N GLY A 413 -7.04 43.70 21.51
CA GLY A 413 -7.56 44.83 22.29
C GLY A 413 -6.76 46.09 22.04
N VAL A 414 -7.42 47.25 22.15
CA VAL A 414 -6.80 48.57 21.98
C VAL A 414 -6.71 49.27 23.33
N LYS A 415 -5.53 49.80 23.64
CA LYS A 415 -5.25 50.71 24.74
C LYS A 415 -4.66 52.00 24.19
N TYR A 416 -4.72 53.07 24.97
CA TYR A 416 -4.08 54.35 24.65
C TYR A 416 -3.48 54.95 25.91
N ASP A 417 -2.48 55.81 25.75
CA ASP A 417 -1.90 56.51 26.90
C ASP A 417 -2.93 57.49 27.49
N GLU A 418 -3.28 57.32 28.76
CA GLU A 418 -3.97 58.33 29.59
C GLU A 418 -3.00 59.49 29.82
N GLN A 419 -2.84 60.35 28.82
CA GLN A 419 -2.00 61.52 28.96
C GLN A 419 -2.68 62.47 29.97
N GLY A 420 -1.95 62.86 31.03
CA GLY A 420 -2.27 64.08 31.79
C GLY A 420 -2.43 65.29 30.84
N PRO A 421 -2.99 66.43 31.29
CA PRO A 421 -3.40 67.49 30.38
C PRO A 421 -2.23 67.91 29.49
N SER A 422 -2.35 67.59 28.20
CA SER A 422 -1.33 67.90 27.20
C SER A 422 -1.18 69.42 27.10
N GLY A 423 -0.14 69.91 26.41
CA GLY A 423 0.04 71.35 26.19
C GLY A 423 -1.23 72.03 25.66
N TRP A 424 -2.00 71.33 24.81
CA TRP A 424 -3.28 71.81 24.30
C TRP A 424 -4.49 71.47 25.17
N GLY A 425 -4.48 70.33 25.86
CA GLY A 425 -5.52 69.99 26.82
C GLY A 425 -5.59 70.97 27.99
N SER A 426 -4.43 71.49 28.40
CA SER A 426 -4.33 72.58 29.37
C SER A 426 -4.89 73.91 28.83
N LEU A 427 -4.80 74.14 27.52
CA LEU A 427 -5.26 75.39 26.85
C LEU A 427 -6.77 75.39 26.53
N ILE A 428 -7.34 74.23 26.17
CA ILE A 428 -8.74 74.08 25.71
C ILE A 428 -9.65 73.50 26.80
N GLY A 429 -9.10 72.70 27.70
CA GLY A 429 -9.74 72.08 28.86
C GLY A 429 -9.59 70.55 28.86
N PRO A 430 -9.34 69.92 30.03
CA PRO A 430 -9.05 68.49 30.14
C PRO A 430 -10.21 67.60 29.66
N ASP A 431 -11.46 67.96 29.95
CA ASP A 431 -12.65 67.21 29.51
C ASP A 431 -12.76 67.14 27.97
N PHE A 432 -12.32 68.19 27.28
CA PHE A 432 -12.33 68.23 25.81
C PHE A 432 -11.25 67.31 25.22
N GLN A 433 -10.06 67.27 25.84
CA GLN A 433 -9.00 66.33 25.45
C GLN A 433 -9.47 64.88 25.62
N SER A 434 -10.07 64.55 26.77
CA SER A 434 -10.60 63.20 27.01
C SER A 434 -11.61 62.81 25.94
N GLN A 435 -12.63 63.65 25.70
CA GLN A 435 -13.66 63.35 24.69
C GLN A 435 -13.08 63.13 23.29
N PHE A 436 -12.10 63.94 22.87
CA PHE A 436 -11.42 63.78 21.57
C PHE A 436 -10.66 62.45 21.49
N ILE A 437 -9.90 62.12 22.53
CA ILE A 437 -9.14 60.87 22.61
C ILE A 437 -10.09 59.68 22.64
N ASP A 438 -11.13 59.70 23.47
CA ASP A 438 -12.11 58.62 23.61
C ASP A 438 -12.81 58.33 22.27
N LYS A 439 -13.22 59.37 21.54
CA LYS A 439 -13.82 59.20 20.21
C LYS A 439 -12.84 58.69 19.16
N THR A 440 -11.58 59.12 19.23
CA THR A 440 -10.52 58.60 18.35
C THR A 440 -10.22 57.14 18.67
N ALA A 441 -10.17 56.78 19.96
CA ALA A 441 -9.97 55.43 20.45
C ALA A 441 -11.13 54.50 20.06
N GLU A 442 -12.38 54.97 20.09
CA GLU A 442 -13.54 54.22 19.61
C GLU A 442 -13.43 53.89 18.12
N ILE A 443 -12.94 54.82 17.30
CA ILE A 443 -12.69 54.57 15.87
C ILE A 443 -11.53 53.60 15.67
N VAL A 444 -10.42 53.76 16.41
CA VAL A 444 -9.29 52.82 16.34
C VAL A 444 -9.73 51.42 16.74
N LYS A 445 -10.49 51.30 17.83
CA LYS A 445 -11.06 50.05 18.30
C LYS A 445 -11.98 49.45 17.25
N GLY A 446 -12.88 50.24 16.67
CA GLY A 446 -13.77 49.79 15.61
C GLY A 446 -13.00 49.21 14.42
N ALA A 447 -12.01 49.92 13.91
CA ALA A 447 -11.18 49.45 12.80
C ALA A 447 -10.30 48.23 13.17
N VAL A 448 -9.82 48.11 14.41
CA VAL A 448 -9.14 46.89 14.88
C VAL A 448 -10.12 45.71 14.96
N GLU A 449 -11.37 45.95 15.36
CA GLU A 449 -12.43 44.94 15.45
C GLU A 449 -13.03 44.56 14.09
N THR A 450 -13.02 45.46 13.10
CA THR A 450 -13.62 45.22 11.77
C THR A 450 -12.60 44.91 10.70
N ASP A 451 -11.57 45.74 10.57
CA ASP A 451 -10.68 45.73 9.40
C ASP A 451 -9.57 44.70 9.58
N LEU A 452 -8.98 44.63 10.78
CA LEU A 452 -8.02 43.57 11.10
C LEU A 452 -8.71 42.22 11.22
N ALA A 453 -9.98 42.17 11.65
CA ALA A 453 -10.74 40.91 11.67
C ALA A 453 -10.92 40.30 10.27
N ASN A 454 -10.72 41.05 9.17
CA ASN A 454 -10.76 40.49 7.82
C ASN A 454 -9.69 39.41 7.58
N VAL A 455 -8.61 39.37 8.36
CA VAL A 455 -7.57 38.33 8.24
C VAL A 455 -8.13 36.93 8.51
N SER A 456 -9.23 36.79 9.26
CA SER A 456 -9.86 35.48 9.49
C SER A 456 -10.66 34.97 8.29
N LYS A 457 -10.89 35.79 7.26
CA LYS A 457 -11.70 35.46 6.07
C LYS A 457 -10.92 34.73 4.97
N ILE A 458 -9.68 34.32 5.24
CA ILE A 458 -8.88 33.50 4.32
C ILE A 458 -9.56 32.16 4.01
N LYS A 459 -9.16 31.54 2.90
CA LYS A 459 -9.65 30.23 2.45
C LYS A 459 -8.50 29.33 2.05
N LEU A 460 -8.64 28.04 2.32
CA LEU A 460 -7.67 26.99 1.98
C LEU A 460 -8.22 25.99 0.95
N ASN A 461 -9.21 26.40 0.15
CA ASN A 461 -9.91 25.53 -0.82
C ASN A 461 -8.97 24.77 -1.76
N SER A 462 -7.87 25.41 -2.20
CA SER A 462 -6.89 24.78 -3.09
C SER A 462 -6.21 23.56 -2.46
N ILE A 463 -6.06 23.53 -1.13
CA ILE A 463 -5.46 22.41 -0.39
C ILE A 463 -6.46 21.25 -0.33
N SER A 464 -7.72 21.52 0.03
CA SER A 464 -8.79 20.51 0.01
C SER A 464 -8.96 19.89 -1.37
N LEU A 465 -8.93 20.71 -2.43
CA LEU A 465 -9.05 20.24 -3.82
C LEU A 465 -7.84 19.41 -4.27
N PHE A 466 -6.66 19.62 -3.69
CA PHE A 466 -5.45 18.93 -4.12
C PHE A 466 -5.57 17.42 -3.97
N ALA A 467 -5.87 16.96 -2.74
CA ALA A 467 -5.92 15.54 -2.45
C ALA A 467 -7.02 14.83 -3.27
N VAL A 468 -8.19 15.46 -3.41
CA VAL A 468 -9.34 14.90 -4.12
C VAL A 468 -9.10 14.83 -5.64
N ASN A 469 -8.55 15.89 -6.24
CA ASN A 469 -8.46 15.98 -7.70
C ASN A 469 -7.15 15.45 -8.26
N HIS A 470 -6.08 15.50 -7.47
CA HIS A 470 -4.74 15.24 -7.98
C HIS A 470 -4.09 13.99 -7.42
N LEU A 471 -4.45 13.52 -6.21
CA LEU A 471 -3.87 12.31 -5.63
C LEU A 471 -4.92 11.18 -5.57
N LEU A 472 -4.97 10.38 -6.62
CA LEU A 472 -5.97 9.32 -6.78
C LEU A 472 -5.36 7.95 -6.46
N PHE A 473 -6.18 7.04 -5.94
CA PHE A 473 -5.79 5.66 -5.70
C PHE A 473 -6.67 4.71 -6.52
N PRO A 474 -6.13 3.55 -6.96
CA PRO A 474 -6.90 2.59 -7.73
C PRO A 474 -8.07 2.02 -6.90
N GLU A 475 -9.01 1.36 -7.55
CA GLU A 475 -10.11 0.61 -6.90
C GLU A 475 -11.06 1.47 -6.04
N SER A 476 -11.30 2.71 -6.50
CA SER A 476 -12.15 3.69 -5.82
C SER A 476 -11.71 3.91 -4.37
N ASN A 477 -10.41 4.11 -4.15
CA ASN A 477 -9.87 4.56 -2.88
C ASN A 477 -9.42 6.02 -3.02
N TYR A 478 -9.42 6.74 -1.90
CA TYR A 478 -8.94 8.11 -1.80
C TYR A 478 -8.25 8.30 -0.45
N LEU A 479 -7.55 9.43 -0.32
CA LEU A 479 -6.93 9.83 0.93
C LEU A 479 -7.90 10.71 1.71
N GLU A 480 -8.33 10.24 2.87
CA GLU A 480 -9.21 10.98 3.78
C GLU A 480 -8.41 11.52 4.96
N PHE A 481 -8.47 12.82 5.21
CA PHE A 481 -7.87 13.49 6.37
C PHE A 481 -8.89 13.74 7.45
N ASP A 482 -8.43 13.71 8.70
CA ASP A 482 -9.26 14.07 9.86
C ASP A 482 -8.54 15.03 10.83
N LYS A 483 -7.24 15.27 10.61
CA LYS A 483 -6.42 16.17 11.43
C LYS A 483 -5.52 17.03 10.59
N VAL A 484 -5.33 18.26 11.04
CA VAL A 484 -4.50 19.26 10.40
C VAL A 484 -3.75 20.09 11.44
N TYR A 485 -2.50 20.42 11.15
CA TYR A 485 -1.61 21.22 11.99
C TYR A 485 -0.77 22.17 11.12
N VAL A 486 -0.28 23.26 11.71
CA VAL A 486 0.63 24.23 11.07
C VAL A 486 1.86 24.52 11.96
N PRO A 487 2.68 23.50 12.33
CA PRO A 487 3.87 23.67 13.16
C PRO A 487 4.99 24.45 12.50
N GLY A 488 5.05 24.42 11.17
CA GLY A 488 5.99 25.16 10.34
C GLY A 488 5.55 24.93 8.91
N ASP A 489 5.80 23.74 8.40
CA ASP A 489 4.99 23.18 7.31
C ASP A 489 3.58 22.83 7.81
N MET A 490 2.60 22.85 6.91
CA MET A 490 1.25 22.38 7.22
C MET A 490 1.19 20.88 7.01
N VAL A 491 0.62 20.19 7.99
CA VAL A 491 0.58 18.73 8.07
C VAL A 491 -0.87 18.28 8.14
N LEU A 492 -1.26 17.36 7.27
CA LEU A 492 -2.54 16.68 7.30
C LEU A 492 -2.30 15.19 7.54
N PHE A 493 -2.96 14.64 8.56
CA PHE A 493 -2.94 13.20 8.85
C PHE A 493 -4.24 12.56 8.41
N GLY A 494 -4.14 11.34 7.90
CA GLY A 494 -5.28 10.67 7.32
C GLY A 494 -5.04 9.21 7.01
N ASP A 495 -6.00 8.63 6.31
CA ASP A 495 -6.04 7.23 5.96
C ASP A 495 -6.48 7.01 4.51
N ILE A 496 -5.88 6.01 3.86
CA ILE A 496 -6.38 5.56 2.55
C ILE A 496 -7.58 4.65 2.80
N SER A 497 -8.73 5.08 2.28
CA SER A 497 -10.00 4.40 2.48
C SER A 497 -10.77 4.28 1.17
N PRO A 498 -11.62 3.24 1.02
CA PRO A 498 -12.59 3.18 -0.06
C PRO A 498 -13.51 4.40 -0.07
N THR A 499 -13.93 4.87 -1.24
CA THR A 499 -14.99 5.88 -1.33
C THR A 499 -16.28 5.36 -0.70
N SER A 500 -17.04 6.23 -0.04
CA SER A 500 -18.35 5.88 0.53
C SER A 500 -19.35 5.37 -0.51
N THR A 501 -19.09 5.64 -1.80
CA THR A 501 -19.85 5.18 -2.95
C THR A 501 -19.29 3.92 -3.62
N ALA A 502 -18.14 3.40 -3.18
CA ALA A 502 -17.54 2.22 -3.79
C ALA A 502 -18.42 0.99 -3.55
N PHE A 503 -18.72 0.25 -4.62
CA PHE A 503 -19.41 -1.03 -4.52
C PHE A 503 -18.36 -2.14 -4.38
N LYS A 504 -18.32 -2.84 -3.24
CA LYS A 504 -17.31 -3.85 -2.92
C LYS A 504 -17.93 -5.09 -2.28
N ILE A 505 -17.30 -6.25 -2.50
CA ILE A 505 -17.53 -7.47 -1.72
C ILE A 505 -16.65 -7.39 -0.47
N ASN A 506 -17.18 -7.77 0.69
CA ASN A 506 -16.47 -7.68 1.97
C ASN A 506 -15.31 -8.68 2.05
N ASP A 507 -15.50 -9.91 1.58
CA ASP A 507 -14.47 -10.96 1.52
C ASP A 507 -13.82 -10.98 0.14
N LEU A 508 -12.73 -10.25 -0.06
CA LEU A 508 -12.03 -10.17 -1.36
C LEU A 508 -11.33 -11.48 -1.75
N GLN A 509 -10.78 -12.18 -0.76
CA GLN A 509 -10.08 -13.45 -0.94
C GLN A 509 -10.55 -14.48 0.09
N LEU A 510 -10.76 -15.71 -0.36
CA LEU A 510 -11.14 -16.83 0.49
C LEU A 510 -10.42 -18.10 0.02
N THR A 511 -9.95 -18.92 0.96
CA THR A 511 -9.55 -20.30 0.65
C THR A 511 -10.45 -21.26 1.40
N MET A 512 -11.10 -22.18 0.69
CA MET A 512 -12.06 -23.10 1.29
C MET A 512 -12.03 -24.48 0.63
N PRO A 513 -12.30 -25.56 1.37
CA PRO A 513 -12.37 -26.89 0.79
C PRO A 513 -13.70 -27.13 0.08
N VAL A 514 -13.73 -28.12 -0.82
CA VAL A 514 -14.97 -28.63 -1.45
C VAL A 514 -16.07 -28.98 -0.43
N LYS A 515 -17.33 -29.01 -0.88
CA LYS A 515 -18.53 -29.32 -0.08
C LYS A 515 -18.84 -28.34 1.06
N THR A 516 -18.10 -27.24 1.18
CA THR A 516 -18.39 -26.18 2.14
C THR A 516 -19.24 -25.07 1.53
N LYS A 517 -19.77 -24.20 2.39
CA LYS A 517 -20.59 -23.05 1.99
C LYS A 517 -20.01 -21.77 2.58
N HIS A 518 -20.16 -20.67 1.86
CA HIS A 518 -19.80 -19.33 2.33
C HIS A 518 -20.83 -18.32 1.85
N LYS A 519 -21.19 -17.37 2.70
CA LYS A 519 -22.12 -16.30 2.33
C LYS A 519 -21.32 -15.05 2.00
N PHE A 520 -21.34 -14.65 0.74
CA PHE A 520 -20.75 -13.38 0.31
C PHE A 520 -21.70 -12.23 0.60
N THR A 521 -21.13 -11.11 1.02
CA THR A 521 -21.87 -9.88 1.30
C THR A 521 -21.16 -8.68 0.69
N THR A 522 -21.92 -7.65 0.39
CA THR A 522 -21.39 -6.36 -0.08
C THR A 522 -21.33 -5.35 1.06
N ASN A 523 -20.53 -4.30 0.87
CA ASN A 523 -20.45 -3.17 1.80
C ASN A 523 -21.71 -2.28 1.80
N THR A 524 -22.68 -2.56 0.92
CA THR A 524 -23.97 -1.86 0.84
C THR A 524 -25.13 -2.85 0.97
N ASN A 525 -26.31 -2.35 1.35
CA ASN A 525 -27.57 -3.10 1.39
C ASN A 525 -28.31 -3.08 0.04
N ALA A 526 -27.60 -2.86 -1.07
CA ALA A 526 -28.19 -2.83 -2.39
C ALA A 526 -28.71 -4.22 -2.81
N THR A 527 -29.69 -4.26 -3.72
CA THR A 527 -30.09 -5.50 -4.37
C THR A 527 -29.03 -5.91 -5.39
N VAL A 528 -28.41 -7.06 -5.17
CA VAL A 528 -27.26 -7.55 -5.95
C VAL A 528 -27.62 -8.84 -6.67
N ASN A 529 -27.19 -8.96 -7.93
CA ASN A 529 -27.18 -10.22 -8.67
C ASN A 529 -25.80 -10.87 -8.56
N TRP A 530 -25.75 -12.10 -8.07
CA TRP A 530 -24.52 -12.87 -7.87
C TRP A 530 -24.28 -13.92 -8.95
N SER A 531 -23.03 -14.05 -9.38
CA SER A 531 -22.59 -15.08 -10.32
C SER A 531 -21.20 -15.61 -9.98
N ILE A 532 -20.84 -16.76 -10.57
CA ILE A 532 -19.51 -17.36 -10.44
C ILE A 532 -18.90 -17.65 -11.81
N THR A 533 -17.58 -17.69 -11.88
CA THR A 533 -16.84 -18.15 -13.06
C THR A 533 -15.54 -18.82 -12.63
N PRO A 534 -15.24 -20.04 -13.12
CA PRO A 534 -16.08 -20.91 -13.95
C PRO A 534 -17.32 -21.47 -13.24
N ALA A 535 -18.36 -21.84 -14.00
CA ALA A 535 -19.66 -22.27 -13.46
C ALA A 535 -19.65 -23.70 -12.91
N GLU A 536 -18.74 -24.54 -13.40
CA GLU A 536 -18.54 -25.92 -12.91
C GLU A 536 -17.92 -25.96 -11.50
N LEU A 537 -17.40 -24.83 -11.01
CA LEU A 537 -16.78 -24.72 -9.68
C LEU A 537 -17.81 -24.34 -8.60
N GLY A 538 -19.00 -24.92 -8.65
CA GLY A 538 -20.01 -24.81 -7.59
C GLY A 538 -21.30 -24.13 -8.04
N SER A 539 -22.03 -23.57 -7.08
CA SER A 539 -23.23 -22.77 -7.35
C SER A 539 -23.33 -21.60 -6.37
N ILE A 540 -23.91 -20.48 -6.82
CA ILE A 540 -24.22 -19.34 -5.96
C ILE A 540 -25.70 -18.98 -6.12
N ASP A 541 -26.37 -18.72 -5.01
CA ASP A 541 -27.71 -18.15 -5.07
C ASP A 541 -27.62 -16.68 -5.53
N ALA A 542 -28.25 -16.40 -6.67
CA ALA A 542 -28.14 -15.12 -7.37
C ALA A 542 -28.67 -13.92 -6.56
N ASN A 543 -29.47 -14.12 -5.51
CA ASN A 543 -30.09 -13.04 -4.73
C ASN A 543 -29.50 -12.90 -3.32
N THR A 544 -28.98 -13.98 -2.75
CA THR A 544 -28.53 -14.01 -1.35
C THR A 544 -27.01 -14.05 -1.21
N GLY A 545 -26.28 -14.41 -2.27
CA GLY A 545 -24.82 -14.56 -2.23
C GLY A 545 -24.33 -15.82 -1.53
N ASP A 546 -25.23 -16.78 -1.26
CA ASP A 546 -24.88 -18.07 -0.64
C ASP A 546 -24.19 -18.97 -1.67
N TYR A 547 -22.86 -19.06 -1.57
CA TYR A 547 -22.03 -19.91 -2.42
C TYR A 547 -21.87 -21.31 -1.81
N THR A 548 -22.01 -22.34 -2.64
CA THR A 548 -21.75 -23.74 -2.30
C THR A 548 -20.64 -24.29 -3.19
N ALA A 549 -19.52 -24.67 -2.58
CA ALA A 549 -18.40 -25.30 -3.28
C ALA A 549 -18.82 -26.66 -3.87
N PRO A 550 -18.23 -27.08 -5.00
CA PRO A 550 -18.58 -28.34 -5.66
C PRO A 550 -18.18 -29.53 -4.78
N SER A 551 -18.58 -30.74 -5.20
CA SER A 551 -18.26 -31.96 -4.45
C SER A 551 -16.81 -32.43 -4.65
N LYS A 552 -16.20 -32.07 -5.78
CA LYS A 552 -14.84 -32.43 -6.23
C LYS A 552 -14.29 -31.32 -7.12
N ILE A 553 -12.97 -31.22 -7.19
CA ILE A 553 -12.23 -30.32 -8.11
C ILE A 553 -11.05 -31.08 -8.74
N LYS A 554 -10.54 -30.56 -9.86
CA LYS A 554 -9.32 -31.06 -10.51
C LYS A 554 -8.08 -30.50 -9.81
N GLY A 555 -6.97 -31.21 -9.92
CA GLY A 555 -5.68 -30.77 -9.41
C GLY A 555 -5.64 -30.59 -7.89
N ASN A 556 -4.77 -29.68 -7.47
CA ASN A 556 -4.47 -29.44 -6.05
C ASN A 556 -5.25 -28.25 -5.50
N SER A 557 -5.67 -27.35 -6.39
CA SER A 557 -6.64 -26.30 -6.13
C SER A 557 -7.18 -25.75 -7.45
N GLN A 558 -8.33 -25.09 -7.40
CA GLN A 558 -8.87 -24.32 -8.52
C GLN A 558 -9.36 -22.97 -8.04
N ILE A 559 -9.26 -21.96 -8.91
CA ILE A 559 -9.73 -20.61 -8.61
C ILE A 559 -11.12 -20.42 -9.19
N VAL A 560 -12.06 -19.97 -8.37
CA VAL A 560 -13.37 -19.48 -8.81
C VAL A 560 -13.51 -18.00 -8.43
N THR A 561 -13.98 -17.21 -9.38
CA THR A 561 -14.30 -15.80 -9.17
C THR A 561 -15.77 -15.67 -8.86
N ILE A 562 -16.09 -14.97 -7.78
CA ILE A 562 -17.45 -14.55 -7.43
C ILE A 562 -17.64 -13.12 -7.95
N THR A 563 -18.76 -12.83 -8.60
CA THR A 563 -19.09 -11.48 -9.07
C THR A 563 -20.45 -11.04 -8.52
N ALA A 564 -20.45 -9.90 -7.85
CA ALA A 564 -21.63 -9.15 -7.45
C ALA A 564 -21.91 -8.06 -8.49
N THR A 565 -23.16 -7.92 -8.93
CA THR A 565 -23.61 -6.82 -9.78
C THR A 565 -24.75 -6.05 -9.11
N ASP A 566 -24.59 -4.76 -8.84
CA ASP A 566 -25.65 -3.89 -8.35
C ASP A 566 -26.75 -3.77 -9.42
N SER A 567 -27.98 -4.17 -9.06
CA SER A 567 -29.12 -4.22 -9.98
C SER A 567 -29.57 -2.84 -10.49
N ARG A 568 -29.23 -1.76 -9.77
CA ARG A 568 -29.63 -0.39 -10.12
C ARG A 568 -28.55 0.33 -10.94
N THR A 569 -27.30 0.19 -10.55
CA THR A 569 -26.18 0.95 -11.14
C THR A 569 -25.37 0.14 -12.16
N ASN A 570 -25.54 -1.19 -12.20
CA ASN A 570 -24.66 -2.14 -12.92
C ASN A 570 -23.19 -2.10 -12.46
N ALA A 571 -22.90 -1.50 -11.30
CA ALA A 571 -21.58 -1.58 -10.70
C ALA A 571 -21.24 -3.04 -10.38
N LYS A 572 -20.00 -3.46 -10.68
CA LYS A 572 -19.52 -4.82 -10.43
C LYS A 572 -18.45 -4.83 -9.36
N ALA A 573 -18.49 -5.85 -8.51
CA ALA A 573 -17.44 -6.16 -7.55
C ALA A 573 -17.12 -7.65 -7.64
N SER A 574 -15.86 -8.02 -7.41
CA SER A 574 -15.42 -9.41 -7.51
C SER A 574 -14.74 -9.87 -6.23
N ALA A 575 -14.68 -11.18 -6.03
CA ALA A 575 -13.91 -11.87 -5.01
C ALA A 575 -13.27 -13.12 -5.61
N VAL A 576 -12.10 -13.51 -5.11
CA VAL A 576 -11.37 -14.68 -5.55
C VAL A 576 -11.43 -15.77 -4.49
N VAL A 577 -11.89 -16.95 -4.87
CA VAL A 577 -11.95 -18.12 -4.00
C VAL A 577 -10.99 -19.18 -4.52
N THR A 578 -10.05 -19.58 -3.69
CA THR A 578 -9.19 -20.74 -3.93
C THR A 578 -9.85 -21.98 -3.32
N LEU A 579 -10.31 -22.89 -4.17
CA LEU A 579 -10.91 -24.15 -3.76
C LEU A 579 -9.84 -25.22 -3.53
N LEU A 580 -9.93 -25.94 -2.42
CA LEU A 580 -9.07 -27.08 -2.10
C LEU A 580 -9.85 -28.40 -2.17
N PRO A 581 -9.21 -29.51 -2.60
CA PRO A 581 -9.89 -30.81 -2.75
C PRO A 581 -10.28 -31.44 -1.41
N SER A 582 -9.69 -30.99 -0.31
CA SER A 582 -10.03 -31.38 1.05
C SER A 582 -9.55 -30.31 2.03
N SER A 583 -10.04 -30.33 3.26
CA SER A 583 -9.58 -29.42 4.31
C SER A 583 -8.18 -29.75 4.83
N VAL A 584 -7.65 -30.92 4.45
CA VAL A 584 -6.27 -31.39 4.64
C VAL A 584 -5.64 -31.59 3.27
N SER A 585 -4.47 -30.99 3.05
CA SER A 585 -3.68 -31.18 1.83
C SER A 585 -2.22 -31.24 2.21
N VAL A 586 -1.54 -32.33 1.83
CA VAL A 586 -0.16 -32.62 2.26
C VAL A 586 0.82 -32.47 1.09
N SER A 587 1.96 -31.83 1.37
CA SER A 587 3.05 -31.64 0.43
C SER A 587 4.41 -31.98 1.06
N PRO A 588 5.33 -32.67 0.34
CA PRO A 588 5.12 -33.34 -0.95
C PRO A 588 4.13 -34.51 -0.88
N SER A 589 3.64 -34.98 -2.03
CA SER A 589 2.64 -36.08 -2.11
C SER A 589 3.26 -37.42 -2.51
N PHE A 590 4.44 -37.41 -3.14
CA PHE A 590 5.25 -38.61 -3.34
C PHE A 590 6.75 -38.32 -3.25
N VAL A 591 7.50 -39.17 -2.54
CA VAL A 591 8.96 -39.04 -2.36
C VAL A 591 9.63 -40.40 -2.49
N VAL A 592 10.78 -40.44 -3.17
CA VAL A 592 11.67 -41.59 -3.20
C VAL A 592 12.82 -41.37 -2.23
N ILE A 593 13.10 -42.37 -1.38
CA ILE A 593 14.23 -42.37 -0.44
C ILE A 593 15.07 -43.61 -0.71
N ASN A 594 16.35 -43.44 -1.02
CA ASN A 594 17.29 -44.54 -1.19
C ASN A 594 18.03 -44.80 0.12
N GLU A 595 18.33 -46.07 0.41
CA GLU A 595 19.09 -46.45 1.61
C GLU A 595 20.51 -45.86 1.63
N ASN A 596 21.04 -45.46 0.46
CA ASN A 596 22.34 -44.81 0.33
C ASN A 596 22.27 -43.28 0.43
N ASP A 597 21.08 -42.68 0.52
CA ASP A 597 20.96 -41.23 0.65
C ASP A 597 21.56 -40.75 1.98
N VAL A 598 22.25 -39.61 1.93
CA VAL A 598 22.91 -39.01 3.11
C VAL A 598 21.85 -38.53 4.11
N ASN A 599 20.79 -37.89 3.60
CA ASN A 599 19.60 -37.57 4.37
C ASN A 599 18.46 -38.51 3.95
N LYS A 600 17.96 -39.30 4.89
CA LYS A 600 16.90 -40.29 4.66
C LYS A 600 15.56 -39.84 5.24
N GLU A 601 15.53 -38.70 5.91
CA GLU A 601 14.31 -38.19 6.53
C GLU A 601 13.53 -37.34 5.52
N ALA A 602 12.20 -37.37 5.61
CA ALA A 602 11.31 -36.55 4.80
C ALA A 602 10.41 -35.72 5.71
N ASN A 603 10.16 -34.46 5.34
CA ASN A 603 9.24 -33.58 6.07
C ASN A 603 7.98 -33.35 5.23
N PHE A 604 6.82 -33.53 5.85
CA PHE A 604 5.54 -33.29 5.22
C PHE A 604 4.84 -32.12 5.88
N THR A 605 4.29 -31.24 5.06
CA THR A 605 3.57 -30.04 5.52
C THR A 605 2.11 -30.13 5.16
N VAL A 606 1.23 -29.71 6.08
CA VAL A 606 -0.22 -29.68 5.87
C VAL A 606 -0.66 -28.24 5.65
N TYR A 607 -1.51 -28.03 4.65
CA TYR A 607 -2.14 -26.75 4.40
C TYR A 607 -2.76 -26.12 5.66
N GLY A 608 -2.43 -24.85 5.90
CA GLY A 608 -3.02 -24.04 6.97
C GLY A 608 -2.43 -24.28 8.35
N ASN A 609 -1.29 -25.00 8.44
CA ASN A 609 -0.69 -25.43 9.71
C ASN A 609 -1.72 -26.06 10.65
N LYS A 610 -2.71 -26.73 10.07
CA LYS A 610 -3.77 -27.36 10.83
C LYS A 610 -3.18 -28.47 11.66
N LYS A 611 -3.66 -28.58 12.90
CA LYS A 611 -3.37 -29.73 13.73
C LYS A 611 -3.97 -30.97 13.07
N VAL A 612 -3.13 -31.95 12.78
CA VAL A 612 -3.53 -33.24 12.23
C VAL A 612 -2.87 -34.36 13.03
N ASN A 613 -3.49 -35.54 12.98
CA ASN A 613 -2.92 -36.76 13.51
C ASN A 613 -2.22 -37.50 12.38
N TRP A 614 -0.90 -37.66 12.51
CA TRP A 614 -0.07 -38.40 11.58
C TRP A 614 -0.02 -39.88 11.94
N SER A 615 -0.10 -40.75 10.94
CA SER A 615 0.06 -42.19 11.11
C SER A 615 0.65 -42.84 9.87
N VAL A 616 1.36 -43.95 10.05
CA VAL A 616 1.76 -44.83 8.94
C VAL A 616 0.64 -45.84 8.72
N GLU A 617 -0.02 -45.78 7.57
CA GLU A 617 -1.15 -46.65 7.21
C GLU A 617 -0.66 -47.98 6.63
N THR A 618 0.31 -47.94 5.72
CA THR A 618 0.91 -49.12 5.09
C THR A 618 2.42 -49.09 5.25
N GLY A 619 3.05 -50.27 5.36
CA GLY A 619 4.49 -50.34 5.60
C GLY A 619 4.89 -49.93 7.02
N THR A 620 4.08 -50.26 8.04
CA THR A 620 4.30 -49.91 9.45
C THR A 620 5.63 -50.41 10.02
N GLY A 621 6.25 -51.42 9.41
CA GLY A 621 7.61 -51.88 9.74
C GLY A 621 8.74 -51.09 9.05
N TYR A 622 8.40 -50.13 8.21
CA TYR A 622 9.33 -49.44 7.30
C TYR A 622 9.53 -47.97 7.63
N GLY A 623 9.11 -47.52 8.81
CA GLY A 623 9.44 -46.19 9.34
C GLY A 623 8.41 -45.71 10.36
N VAL A 624 8.66 -44.53 10.90
CA VAL A 624 7.74 -43.81 11.80
C VAL A 624 7.56 -42.38 11.32
N VAL A 625 6.39 -41.80 11.60
CA VAL A 625 6.11 -40.38 11.38
C VAL A 625 5.82 -39.73 12.74
N ASP A 626 6.40 -38.57 12.99
CA ASP A 626 6.17 -37.80 14.22
C ASP A 626 4.97 -36.84 14.11
N ALA A 627 4.65 -36.14 15.19
CA ALA A 627 3.54 -35.19 15.24
C ALA A 627 3.72 -33.96 14.35
N ASN A 628 4.95 -33.66 13.90
CA ASN A 628 5.26 -32.55 13.02
C ASN A 628 5.28 -32.96 11.54
N GLY A 629 4.93 -34.21 11.23
CA GLY A 629 4.96 -34.74 9.86
C GLY A 629 6.37 -35.10 9.38
N LYS A 630 7.35 -35.24 10.29
CA LYS A 630 8.67 -35.75 9.96
C LYS A 630 8.66 -37.27 9.93
N TYR A 631 9.05 -37.83 8.80
CA TYR A 631 9.17 -39.26 8.60
C TYR A 631 10.62 -39.73 8.70
N THR A 632 10.84 -40.77 9.50
CA THR A 632 12.14 -41.42 9.71
C THR A 632 12.05 -42.89 9.29
N PRO A 633 12.75 -43.31 8.22
CA PRO A 633 12.81 -44.71 7.80
C PRO A 633 13.71 -45.55 8.74
N PRO A 634 13.65 -46.89 8.67
CA PRO A 634 14.51 -47.79 9.46
C PRO A 634 15.97 -47.69 9.02
N ALA A 635 16.88 -48.15 9.87
CA ALA A 635 18.32 -48.13 9.57
C ALA A 635 18.69 -48.95 8.31
N ALA A 636 17.99 -50.05 8.06
CA ALA A 636 18.17 -50.90 6.88
C ALA A 636 16.82 -51.10 6.18
N PHE A 637 16.83 -51.00 4.85
CA PHE A 637 15.60 -51.12 4.07
C PHE A 637 15.41 -52.57 3.62
N PRO A 638 14.16 -53.06 3.52
CA PRO A 638 13.90 -54.38 2.96
C PRO A 638 14.35 -54.45 1.50
N ALA A 639 14.65 -55.66 1.04
CA ALA A 639 15.01 -55.92 -0.35
C ALA A 639 13.98 -55.35 -1.34
N GLY A 640 14.45 -54.67 -2.39
CA GLY A 640 13.61 -54.16 -3.47
C GLY A 640 13.05 -52.75 -3.26
N TYR A 641 11.84 -52.56 -3.78
CA TYR A 641 11.03 -51.33 -3.73
C TYR A 641 9.89 -51.52 -2.73
N ASN A 642 9.94 -50.76 -1.63
CA ASN A 642 9.02 -50.85 -0.52
C ASN A 642 8.25 -49.55 -0.37
N MET A 643 6.93 -49.64 -0.48
CA MET A 643 6.07 -48.48 -0.36
C MET A 643 5.56 -48.31 1.07
N VAL A 644 5.49 -47.06 1.50
CA VAL A 644 4.93 -46.63 2.78
C VAL A 644 3.91 -45.55 2.49
N THR A 645 2.70 -45.70 3.02
CA THR A 645 1.67 -44.66 2.95
C THR A 645 1.55 -44.01 4.31
N VAL A 646 1.80 -42.71 4.37
CA VAL A 646 1.61 -41.88 5.54
C VAL A 646 0.31 -41.10 5.38
N THR A 647 -0.50 -41.05 6.44
CA THR A 647 -1.82 -40.42 6.41
C THR A 647 -1.90 -39.35 7.49
N ALA A 648 -2.31 -38.14 7.09
CA ALA A 648 -2.65 -37.04 7.97
C ALA A 648 -4.17 -36.95 8.10
N VAL A 649 -4.71 -36.97 9.31
CA VAL A 649 -6.16 -36.88 9.58
C VAL A 649 -6.45 -35.65 10.44
N ALA A 650 -7.33 -34.76 9.98
CA ALA A 650 -7.82 -33.62 10.76
C ALA A 650 -8.97 -34.01 11.70
N ASP A 651 -9.26 -33.12 12.67
CA ASP A 651 -10.30 -33.34 13.68
C ASP A 651 -11.71 -33.53 13.10
N ASN A 652 -11.98 -32.98 11.90
CA ASN A 652 -13.24 -33.16 11.19
C ASN A 652 -13.32 -34.49 10.40
N GLY A 653 -12.30 -35.34 10.48
CA GLY A 653 -12.22 -36.63 9.79
C GLY A 653 -11.71 -36.55 8.35
N ASP A 654 -11.50 -35.36 7.79
CA ASP A 654 -10.80 -35.22 6.51
C ASP A 654 -9.37 -35.70 6.65
N LEU A 655 -8.86 -36.37 5.62
CA LEU A 655 -7.50 -36.91 5.63
C LEU A 655 -6.83 -36.65 4.30
N ASP A 656 -5.49 -36.64 4.25
CA ASP A 656 -4.72 -36.73 3.01
C ASP A 656 -3.54 -37.69 3.16
N LYS A 657 -3.03 -38.20 2.04
CA LYS A 657 -2.04 -39.28 2.03
C LYS A 657 -0.78 -38.90 1.27
N VAL A 658 0.35 -39.36 1.79
CA VAL A 658 1.66 -39.28 1.15
C VAL A 658 2.16 -40.68 0.88
N ASN A 659 2.71 -40.88 -0.32
CA ASN A 659 3.29 -42.15 -0.73
C ASN A 659 4.81 -42.04 -0.76
N ILE A 660 5.50 -42.89 -0.01
CA ILE A 660 6.96 -42.92 0.08
C ILE A 660 7.45 -44.21 -0.53
N LEU A 661 8.42 -44.13 -1.44
CA LEU A 661 9.09 -45.29 -2.01
C LEU A 661 10.49 -45.43 -1.40
N LEU A 662 10.69 -46.46 -0.59
CA LEU A 662 12.00 -46.83 -0.05
C LEU A 662 12.71 -47.81 -0.99
N ILE A 663 13.94 -47.47 -1.37
CA ILE A 663 14.78 -48.29 -2.26
C ILE A 663 15.99 -48.81 -1.50
N SER A 664 16.09 -50.13 -1.32
CA SER A 664 17.26 -50.75 -0.67
C SER A 664 18.54 -50.54 -1.46
N LYS A 665 19.69 -50.46 -0.78
CA LYS A 665 21.01 -50.26 -1.41
C LYS A 665 21.42 -51.36 -2.40
N ASN A 666 20.84 -52.56 -2.25
CA ASN A 666 21.13 -53.72 -3.09
C ASN A 666 20.14 -53.84 -4.26
N THR A 667 19.20 -52.91 -4.39
CA THR A 667 18.18 -52.94 -5.43
C THR A 667 18.75 -52.42 -6.75
N LYS A 668 18.60 -53.20 -7.81
CA LYS A 668 18.94 -52.85 -9.19
C LYS A 668 17.68 -52.40 -9.92
N GLY A 669 17.69 -51.16 -10.40
CA GLY A 669 16.67 -50.60 -11.27
C GLY A 669 16.70 -51.20 -12.68
N GLU A 670 16.40 -52.49 -12.80
CA GLU A 670 16.60 -53.26 -14.03
C GLU A 670 15.52 -53.00 -15.08
N PHE A 671 14.28 -52.78 -14.64
CA PHE A 671 13.14 -52.67 -15.54
C PHE A 671 12.76 -51.20 -15.72
N ARG A 672 13.04 -50.66 -16.90
CA ARG A 672 12.53 -49.34 -17.27
C ARG A 672 11.10 -49.47 -17.75
N ILE A 673 10.18 -48.77 -17.08
CA ILE A 673 8.79 -48.67 -17.51
C ILE A 673 8.61 -47.42 -18.37
N ASP A 674 8.00 -47.59 -19.55
CA ASP A 674 7.66 -46.53 -20.49
C ASP A 674 6.13 -46.42 -20.68
N PRO A 675 5.51 -45.25 -20.45
CA PRO A 675 6.14 -44.06 -19.88
C PRO A 675 6.41 -44.24 -18.37
N SER A 676 7.42 -43.52 -17.85
CA SER A 676 7.81 -43.57 -16.44
C SER A 676 6.82 -42.86 -15.51
N TYR A 677 5.99 -41.96 -16.06
CA TYR A 677 4.78 -41.44 -15.43
C TYR A 677 3.83 -40.89 -16.48
N ASN A 678 2.54 -40.78 -16.14
CA ASN A 678 1.55 -40.16 -17.03
C ASN A 678 1.66 -38.63 -16.98
N GLN A 679 1.91 -38.02 -18.13
CA GLN A 679 1.96 -36.56 -18.25
C GLN A 679 0.57 -35.93 -18.19
N GLU A 680 -0.46 -36.63 -18.68
CA GLU A 680 -1.86 -36.23 -18.56
C GLU A 680 -2.52 -37.00 -17.42
N LEU A 681 -3.28 -36.29 -16.59
CA LEU A 681 -3.94 -36.85 -15.42
C LEU A 681 -5.05 -37.82 -15.84
N LEU A 682 -5.04 -39.03 -15.30
CA LEU A 682 -6.00 -40.07 -15.67
C LEU A 682 -7.31 -39.90 -14.88
N THR A 683 -8.40 -39.70 -15.62
CA THR A 683 -9.77 -39.61 -15.09
C THR A 683 -10.37 -41.00 -14.84
N PRO A 684 -11.50 -41.13 -14.12
CA PRO A 684 -12.23 -42.38 -13.96
C PRO A 684 -12.37 -43.17 -15.27
N ASP A 685 -12.10 -44.47 -15.20
CA ASP A 685 -12.14 -45.42 -16.32
C ASP A 685 -11.14 -45.16 -17.47
N ALA A 686 -10.26 -44.16 -17.33
CA ALA A 686 -9.20 -43.92 -18.31
C ALA A 686 -8.25 -45.11 -18.40
N VAL A 687 -7.86 -45.45 -19.62
CA VAL A 687 -6.96 -46.57 -19.92
C VAL A 687 -5.61 -46.04 -20.37
N MET A 688 -4.55 -46.58 -19.82
CA MET A 688 -3.18 -46.23 -20.19
C MET A 688 -2.34 -47.50 -20.35
N LYS A 689 -1.45 -47.51 -21.34
CA LYS A 689 -0.52 -48.61 -21.55
C LYS A 689 0.86 -48.23 -21.03
N PHE A 690 1.46 -49.15 -20.31
CA PHE A 690 2.84 -49.13 -19.87
C PHE A 690 3.57 -50.29 -20.54
N SER A 691 4.86 -50.13 -20.79
CA SER A 691 5.68 -51.22 -21.30
C SER A 691 7.02 -51.30 -20.59
N SER A 692 7.55 -52.52 -20.47
CA SER A 692 8.91 -52.76 -20.02
C SER A 692 9.50 -53.84 -20.91
N VAL A 693 10.81 -53.77 -21.13
CA VAL A 693 11.54 -54.78 -21.89
C VAL A 693 12.25 -55.74 -20.95
N GLY A 694 12.39 -56.97 -21.40
CA GLY A 694 13.17 -58.04 -20.78
C GLY A 694 13.98 -58.81 -21.83
N ASN A 695 14.75 -59.79 -21.36
CA ASN A 695 15.48 -60.74 -22.19
C ASN A 695 15.43 -62.14 -21.57
N ASP A 696 16.04 -63.13 -22.24
CA ASP A 696 16.07 -64.54 -21.81
C ASP A 696 16.57 -64.77 -20.37
N LEU A 697 17.29 -63.81 -19.78
CA LEU A 697 17.83 -63.88 -18.42
C LEU A 697 17.06 -63.00 -17.42
N THR A 698 16.21 -62.09 -17.91
CA THR A 698 15.57 -61.02 -17.14
C THR A 698 14.17 -60.72 -17.67
N SER A 699 13.15 -61.29 -17.01
CA SER A 699 11.76 -61.02 -17.39
C SER A 699 11.07 -60.10 -16.36
N PRO A 700 10.41 -59.01 -16.78
CA PRO A 700 9.55 -58.18 -15.93
C PRO A 700 8.23 -58.91 -15.62
N SER A 701 8.30 -59.98 -14.84
CA SER A 701 7.22 -60.97 -14.69
C SER A 701 6.11 -60.57 -13.71
N GLU A 702 6.40 -59.74 -12.72
CA GLU A 702 5.48 -59.43 -11.63
C GLU A 702 5.12 -57.95 -11.63
N TRP A 703 3.92 -57.62 -12.15
CA TRP A 703 3.39 -56.26 -12.17
C TRP A 703 2.39 -56.07 -11.03
N SER A 704 2.51 -54.97 -10.31
CA SER A 704 1.66 -54.66 -9.14
C SER A 704 1.40 -53.16 -9.02
N LEU A 705 0.26 -52.81 -8.43
CA LEU A 705 -0.11 -51.43 -8.11
C LEU A 705 0.01 -51.21 -6.60
N MET A 706 0.54 -50.06 -6.20
CA MET A 706 0.70 -49.70 -4.79
C MET A 706 0.25 -48.24 -4.58
N PRO A 707 -0.83 -47.97 -3.82
CA PRO A 707 -1.81 -48.96 -3.33
C PRO A 707 -2.52 -49.68 -4.49
N GLU A 708 -3.21 -50.78 -4.20
CA GLU A 708 -4.00 -51.56 -5.18
C GLU A 708 -5.22 -50.76 -5.64
N ARG A 709 -5.00 -49.78 -6.51
CA ARG A 709 -6.02 -48.81 -6.92
C ARG A 709 -6.08 -48.75 -8.44
N GLY A 710 -7.18 -49.25 -8.99
CA GLY A 710 -7.34 -49.54 -10.42
C GLY A 710 -7.08 -51.01 -10.75
N ASN A 711 -6.98 -51.30 -12.04
CA ASN A 711 -6.69 -52.65 -12.53
C ASN A 711 -5.51 -52.62 -13.51
N ILE A 712 -4.65 -53.63 -13.46
CA ILE A 712 -3.52 -53.78 -14.38
C ILE A 712 -3.60 -55.16 -15.05
N LYS A 713 -3.56 -55.18 -16.38
CA LYS A 713 -3.56 -56.42 -17.17
C LYS A 713 -2.33 -56.45 -18.07
N VAL A 714 -1.47 -57.45 -17.88
CA VAL A 714 -0.27 -57.65 -18.70
C VAL A 714 -0.63 -58.58 -19.85
N GLY A 715 -0.35 -58.15 -21.08
CA GLY A 715 -0.50 -58.99 -22.28
C GLY A 715 0.64 -59.99 -22.42
N GLU A 716 0.51 -60.90 -23.39
CA GLU A 716 1.61 -61.79 -23.79
C GLU A 716 2.82 -60.97 -24.29
N PRO A 717 4.06 -61.40 -24.01
CA PRO A 717 5.25 -60.69 -24.45
C PRO A 717 5.38 -60.74 -25.97
N GLU A 718 5.71 -59.59 -26.57
CA GLU A 718 6.00 -59.47 -28.00
C GLU A 718 7.52 -59.53 -28.21
N VAL A 719 7.99 -60.40 -29.10
CA VAL A 719 9.42 -60.43 -29.47
C VAL A 719 9.71 -59.24 -30.37
N THR A 720 10.66 -58.41 -29.95
CA THR A 720 11.12 -57.21 -30.66
C THR A 720 12.64 -57.21 -30.74
N LYS A 721 13.24 -56.28 -31.50
CA LYS A 721 14.69 -56.13 -31.61
C LYS A 721 15.17 -54.92 -30.80
N ASP A 722 16.25 -55.09 -30.06
CA ASP A 722 16.95 -53.97 -29.40
C ASP A 722 17.77 -53.14 -30.41
N GLU A 723 18.46 -52.10 -29.93
CA GLU A 723 19.30 -51.23 -30.74
C GLU A 723 20.51 -51.93 -31.39
N PHE A 724 20.82 -53.17 -30.95
CA PHE A 724 21.91 -54.01 -31.45
C PHE A 724 21.39 -55.19 -32.30
N GLY A 725 20.07 -55.31 -32.51
CA GLY A 725 19.45 -56.39 -33.29
C GLY A 725 19.24 -57.71 -32.52
N ASN A 726 19.40 -57.72 -31.20
CA ASN A 726 19.08 -58.89 -30.36
C ASN A 726 17.58 -58.99 -30.13
N ASP A 727 17.07 -60.23 -30.02
CA ASP A 727 15.68 -60.45 -29.62
C ASP A 727 15.50 -60.06 -28.14
N ILE A 728 14.52 -59.19 -27.91
CA ILE A 728 14.07 -58.76 -26.58
C ILE A 728 12.56 -58.93 -26.47
N GLU A 729 12.09 -59.28 -25.28
CA GLU A 729 10.68 -59.44 -25.00
C GLU A 729 10.10 -58.12 -24.48
N LYS A 730 9.13 -57.56 -25.20
CA LYS A 730 8.39 -56.37 -24.79
C LYS A 730 7.09 -56.79 -24.10
N TYR A 731 6.99 -56.44 -22.82
CA TYR A 731 5.79 -56.68 -22.00
C TYR A 731 4.95 -55.41 -21.99
N THR A 732 3.68 -55.51 -22.37
CA THR A 732 2.73 -54.39 -22.34
C THR A 732 1.68 -54.60 -21.26
N ALA A 733 1.63 -53.69 -20.30
CA ALA A 733 0.66 -53.67 -19.21
C ALA A 733 -0.38 -52.57 -19.46
N THR A 734 -1.65 -52.96 -19.54
CA THR A 734 -2.79 -52.05 -19.69
C THR A 734 -3.37 -51.74 -18.31
N TYR A 735 -3.20 -50.49 -17.86
CA TYR A 735 -3.79 -49.96 -16.65
C TYR A 735 -5.17 -49.37 -16.94
N THR A 736 -6.13 -49.62 -16.06
CA THR A 736 -7.46 -49.00 -16.07
C THR A 736 -7.66 -48.29 -14.73
N ALA A 737 -7.87 -46.98 -14.79
CA ALA A 737 -8.18 -46.19 -13.61
C ALA A 737 -9.53 -46.64 -13.01
N PRO A 738 -9.65 -46.74 -11.68
CA PRO A 738 -10.92 -47.04 -11.02
C PRO A 738 -11.94 -45.93 -11.26
N ASN A 739 -13.21 -46.28 -11.09
CA ASN A 739 -14.34 -45.41 -11.37
C ASN A 739 -14.63 -44.39 -10.25
N ASP A 740 -14.08 -44.58 -9.05
CA ASP A 740 -14.47 -43.89 -7.81
C ASP A 740 -13.51 -42.77 -7.39
N ILE A 741 -12.78 -42.18 -8.33
CA ILE A 741 -11.81 -41.11 -8.05
C ILE A 741 -12.53 -39.89 -7.46
N THR A 742 -12.26 -39.58 -6.19
CA THR A 742 -12.85 -38.42 -5.50
C THR A 742 -11.93 -37.22 -5.44
N ARG A 743 -10.62 -37.42 -5.59
CA ARG A 743 -9.58 -36.39 -5.52
C ARG A 743 -8.33 -36.86 -6.26
N SER A 744 -7.38 -35.95 -6.40
CA SER A 744 -6.10 -36.25 -7.01
C SER A 744 -5.31 -37.26 -6.17
N GLU A 745 -4.88 -38.36 -6.77
CA GLU A 745 -4.22 -39.49 -6.09
C GLU A 745 -2.97 -39.94 -6.84
N ILE A 746 -2.08 -40.61 -6.13
CA ILE A 746 -0.85 -41.18 -6.69
C ILE A 746 -0.88 -42.70 -6.49
N VAL A 747 -0.61 -43.44 -7.55
CA VAL A 747 -0.43 -44.89 -7.54
C VAL A 747 0.92 -45.20 -8.15
N LEU A 748 1.68 -46.05 -7.47
CA LEU A 748 2.93 -46.57 -7.98
C LEU A 748 2.65 -47.85 -8.76
N LEU A 749 3.06 -47.88 -10.03
CA LEU A 749 3.15 -49.11 -10.81
C LEU A 749 4.53 -49.70 -10.58
N ARG A 750 4.61 -50.90 -10.00
CA ARG A 750 5.85 -51.60 -9.73
C ARG A 750 5.95 -52.85 -10.60
N VAL A 751 7.13 -53.10 -11.13
CA VAL A 751 7.47 -54.35 -11.82
C VAL A 751 8.69 -55.02 -11.19
N THR A 752 8.65 -56.32 -10.98
CA THR A 752 9.76 -57.11 -10.42
C THR A 752 10.04 -58.37 -11.23
N HIS A 753 11.26 -58.87 -11.11
CA HIS A 753 11.62 -60.18 -11.61
C HIS A 753 11.03 -61.24 -10.68
N LYS A 754 10.51 -62.33 -11.24
CA LYS A 754 9.99 -63.45 -10.45
C LYS A 754 10.98 -63.93 -9.40
N ASN A 755 10.56 -63.99 -8.14
CA ASN A 755 11.38 -64.40 -6.98
C ASN A 755 12.65 -63.55 -6.72
N LYS A 756 12.81 -62.38 -7.35
CA LYS A 756 13.98 -61.50 -7.18
C LYS A 756 13.52 -60.04 -6.97
N PRO A 757 12.99 -59.68 -5.78
CA PRO A 757 12.46 -58.34 -5.52
C PRO A 757 13.50 -57.22 -5.63
N ASN A 758 14.79 -57.54 -5.53
CA ASN A 758 15.90 -56.61 -5.73
C ASN A 758 16.13 -56.22 -7.20
N ARG A 759 15.42 -56.81 -8.17
CA ARG A 759 15.48 -56.41 -9.58
C ARG A 759 14.12 -55.85 -9.94
N ALA A 760 14.02 -54.53 -10.04
CA ALA A 760 12.74 -53.85 -10.02
C ALA A 760 12.69 -52.61 -10.91
N GLY A 761 11.48 -52.24 -11.33
CA GLY A 761 11.13 -51.02 -12.04
C GLY A 761 9.92 -50.35 -11.39
N TYR A 762 9.80 -49.04 -11.54
CA TYR A 762 8.60 -48.34 -11.10
C TYR A 762 8.23 -47.21 -12.06
N ALA A 763 6.94 -46.92 -12.12
CA ALA A 763 6.35 -45.76 -12.78
C ALA A 763 5.30 -45.12 -11.85
N LEU A 764 5.09 -43.82 -12.02
CA LEU A 764 4.10 -43.07 -11.23
C LEU A 764 2.82 -42.87 -12.04
N ILE A 765 1.68 -43.17 -11.46
CA ILE A 765 0.36 -42.93 -12.03
C ILE A 765 -0.34 -41.86 -11.19
N THR A 766 -0.65 -40.74 -11.81
CA THR A 766 -1.38 -39.62 -11.22
C THR A 766 -2.82 -39.64 -11.71
N LEU A 767 -3.74 -39.63 -10.77
CA LEU A 767 -5.16 -39.88 -10.99
C LEU A 767 -5.94 -38.64 -10.58
N GLU A 768 -6.99 -38.31 -11.31
CA GLU A 768 -7.82 -37.13 -11.06
C GLU A 768 -9.31 -37.43 -11.09
N PRO A 769 -10.13 -36.71 -10.31
CA PRO A 769 -11.57 -36.85 -10.38
C PRO A 769 -12.10 -36.27 -11.70
N LYS A 770 -13.13 -36.91 -12.26
CA LYS A 770 -13.93 -36.29 -13.32
C LYS A 770 -14.83 -35.23 -12.69
N ILE A 771 -14.75 -33.99 -13.19
CA ILE A 771 -15.77 -32.98 -12.93
C ILE A 771 -16.85 -33.15 -14.00
N SER A 772 -18.10 -33.17 -13.56
CA SER A 772 -19.31 -33.30 -14.38
C SER A 772 -19.55 -32.08 -15.25
#